data_AF-A0A935MNK2-F1
#
_entry.id   AF-A0A935MNK2-F1
#
_cell.length_a   1.000
_cell.length_b   1.000
_cell.length_c   1.000
_cell.angle_alpha   90.00
_cell.angle_beta   90.00
_cell.angle_gamma   90.00
#
_symmetry.space_group_name_H-M   'P 1'
#
loop_
_entity.id
_entity.type
_entity.pdbx_description
1 polymer ?
#
loop_
_entity_poly.entity_id
_entity_poly.type
_entity_poly.pdbx_seq_one_letter_code
_entity_poly.pdbx_strand_id
1 'polypeptide(L)'
;MILEHETILHNRYRIQENLGQGGMGSVYRAVDENLSVDVAVKENLFTTEEYARQFRLEAVILANIRHPNLPRVSDHFVIAGEGQYLVMDFIEGEDLRQRMERLGVLPEDEVILIGAAICDALSYLHARKPPILHRDIKPGNVKISPDGHIFLVDFGLAKIMQGNQATTTGARAMTPGYSPPEQYGTARTDARTDIYSLGATLYAALTGVIPEDGLARAMDNAQLTPLRKRNPEVTRRLAAAIERAMEVDPADRFQNADEFKLAMLNSKSKTQQLLGTYTIAPPPSEAERKSDPVKSVNIIKHSSASLEDQEFVSPRKKLLERNRRNMRAVIGAVLAISFIVFLGIILFAPDVMPESVRKLFPFLPPVEPTIVPTEIVSVPPTPMAVENTDPTATLEPTPVQVETPTSVVDQTIEPTPIGADYLQIAYVSTRTGLPQIYLTNILTDQAIAVTNMAGGACQPAWAPDGNRLVFTSPCGVKKDAYPEASLFIINPDGTGLQPLPTALGGDFEPAWSPDGKFIAFTSLRDGYMQIYAYDVENDRVQRLVETDPTTSARQPAWSPDGRQLVYSLKRVATYELWLMSSLGSNERMLFTSGNVFSNQYPVWTPDGKFILFSQRSAEEVIFPDLFSHKLGENSDTALKLPLSVRSVEDVDYSPGSFWIAYESGGDRGYHVYYSTPAGGNLARITEDVTFDDFDPAWRPIQTAP
;
A
#
# COMPACT_ATOMS: atom_id res chain seq x y z
N MET A 1 -10.09 28.31 20.41
CA MET A 1 -9.13 29.08 21.22
C MET A 1 -7.75 28.57 20.81
N ILE A 2 -6.74 29.42 20.61
CA ILE A 2 -5.41 28.94 20.19
C ILE A 2 -4.66 28.53 21.47
N LEU A 3 -4.03 27.35 21.49
CA LEU A 3 -3.18 26.93 22.60
C LEU A 3 -2.04 27.93 22.84
N GLU A 4 -1.79 28.27 24.11
CA GLU A 4 -0.76 29.23 24.50
C GLU A 4 0.64 28.61 24.41
N HIS A 5 1.65 29.46 24.20
CA HIS A 5 3.06 29.08 24.28
C HIS A 5 3.38 28.43 25.64
N GLU A 6 4.21 27.40 25.66
CA GLU A 6 4.57 26.57 26.83
C GLU A 6 3.43 25.70 27.40
N THR A 7 2.26 25.62 26.74
CA THR A 7 1.23 24.65 27.12
C THR A 7 1.76 23.23 26.96
N ILE A 8 1.65 22.39 27.98
CA ILE A 8 2.06 20.98 27.93
C ILE A 8 0.84 20.09 27.72
N LEU A 9 0.77 19.44 26.57
CA LEU A 9 -0.25 18.45 26.25
C LEU A 9 0.22 17.05 26.66
N HIS A 10 -0.69 16.28 27.26
CA HIS A 10 -0.47 14.87 27.63
C HIS A 10 0.83 14.65 28.44
N ASN A 11 1.18 15.62 29.30
CA ASN A 11 2.41 15.66 30.10
C ASN A 11 3.71 15.41 29.31
N ARG A 12 3.73 15.72 27.99
CA ARG A 12 4.84 15.36 27.12
C ARG A 12 5.10 16.36 26.00
N TYR A 13 4.07 16.91 25.38
CA TYR A 13 4.24 17.75 24.18
C TYR A 13 4.09 19.21 24.56
N ARG A 14 5.21 19.95 24.58
CA ARG A 14 5.22 21.37 24.92
C ARG A 14 5.04 22.22 23.67
N ILE A 15 3.94 22.98 23.59
CA ILE A 15 3.63 23.86 22.45
C ILE A 15 4.62 25.03 22.39
N GLN A 16 5.24 25.22 21.23
CA GLN A 16 6.13 26.35 20.96
C GLN A 16 5.43 27.45 20.15
N GLU A 17 4.88 27.13 18.99
CA GLU A 17 4.29 28.14 18.11
C GLU A 17 3.16 27.56 17.25
N ASN A 18 2.27 28.44 16.78
CA ASN A 18 1.22 28.07 15.83
C ASN A 18 1.79 28.12 14.40
N LEU A 19 1.73 26.99 13.70
CA LEU A 19 2.20 26.86 12.31
C LEU A 19 1.11 27.17 11.28
N GLY A 20 -0.16 27.01 11.65
CA GLY A 20 -1.29 27.31 10.78
C GLY A 20 -2.64 27.03 11.44
N GLN A 21 -3.66 27.78 11.02
CA GLN A 21 -5.03 27.64 11.49
C GLN A 21 -5.98 27.42 10.30
N GLY A 22 -6.83 26.38 10.40
CA GLY A 22 -7.80 26.01 9.37
C GLY A 22 -9.21 25.87 9.91
N GLY A 23 -10.16 25.56 9.02
CA GLY A 23 -11.59 25.40 9.38
C GLY A 23 -11.90 24.19 10.27
N MET A 24 -10.93 23.30 10.51
CA MET A 24 -11.08 22.06 11.29
C MET A 24 -10.16 21.96 12.50
N GLY A 25 -9.35 22.99 12.77
CA GLY A 25 -8.42 23.02 13.89
C GLY A 25 -7.13 23.78 13.57
N SER A 26 -6.13 23.59 14.41
CA SER A 26 -4.84 24.29 14.33
C SER A 26 -3.68 23.29 14.32
N VAL A 27 -2.57 23.67 13.69
CA VAL A 27 -1.32 22.89 13.73
C VAL A 27 -0.27 23.71 14.47
N TYR A 28 0.41 23.06 15.39
CA TYR A 28 1.41 23.65 16.27
C TYR A 28 2.76 22.97 16.08
N ARG A 29 3.84 23.72 16.25
CA ARG A 29 5.15 23.14 16.56
C ARG A 29 5.20 22.89 18.06
N ALA A 30 5.68 21.73 18.45
CA ALA A 30 5.87 21.36 19.85
C ALA A 30 7.19 20.60 20.03
N VAL A 31 7.67 20.54 21.26
CA VAL A 31 8.79 19.66 21.64
C VAL A 31 8.22 18.44 22.35
N ASP A 32 8.65 17.27 21.93
CA ASP A 32 8.48 16.05 22.71
C ASP A 32 9.51 16.05 23.85
N GLU A 33 9.07 16.34 25.08
CA GLU A 33 9.93 16.46 26.26
C GLU A 33 10.71 15.16 26.57
N ASN A 34 10.19 14.00 26.18
CA ASN A 34 10.85 12.72 26.45
C ASN A 34 12.03 12.49 25.51
N LEU A 35 11.88 12.88 24.24
CA LEU A 35 12.87 12.65 23.19
C LEU A 35 13.71 13.88 22.88
N SER A 36 13.30 15.05 23.38
CA SER A 36 13.89 16.36 23.08
C SER A 36 13.97 16.65 21.57
N VAL A 37 12.91 16.31 20.83
CA VAL A 37 12.80 16.54 19.38
C VAL A 37 11.57 17.38 19.04
N ASP A 38 11.69 18.17 17.96
CA ASP A 38 10.57 18.94 17.41
C ASP A 38 9.56 18.02 16.72
N VAL A 39 8.27 18.27 16.98
CA VAL A 39 7.13 17.57 16.40
C VAL A 39 6.05 18.56 15.99
N ALA A 40 5.22 18.18 15.02
CA ALA A 40 4.02 18.91 14.66
C ALA A 40 2.81 18.28 15.35
N VAL A 41 2.02 19.09 16.06
CA VAL A 41 0.79 18.66 16.75
C VAL A 41 -0.41 19.30 16.07
N LYS A 42 -1.25 18.46 15.46
CA LYS A 42 -2.50 18.87 14.83
C LYS A 42 -3.66 18.64 15.79
N GLU A 43 -4.34 19.72 16.12
CA GLU A 43 -5.53 19.76 16.96
C GLU A 43 -6.79 19.66 16.09
N ASN A 44 -7.77 18.88 16.54
CA ASN A 44 -9.14 18.88 16.00
C ASN A 44 -10.13 19.31 17.09
N LEU A 45 -10.81 20.44 16.84
CA LEU A 45 -11.73 21.09 17.78
C LEU A 45 -13.18 20.57 17.69
N PHE A 46 -13.49 19.67 16.75
CA PHE A 46 -14.83 19.10 16.61
C PHE A 46 -15.02 17.87 17.51
N THR A 47 -15.96 17.97 18.45
CA THR A 47 -16.17 16.96 19.51
C THR A 47 -17.34 16.02 19.29
N THR A 48 -18.08 16.13 18.17
CA THR A 48 -19.15 15.16 17.88
C THR A 48 -18.55 13.76 17.70
N GLU A 49 -19.27 12.75 18.14
CA GLU A 49 -18.81 11.35 18.14
C GLU A 49 -18.41 10.86 16.74
N GLU A 50 -19.05 11.36 15.67
CA GLU A 50 -18.72 11.05 14.28
C GLU A 50 -17.36 11.62 13.86
N TYR A 51 -17.11 12.93 14.02
CA TYR A 51 -15.81 13.55 13.71
C TYR A 51 -14.69 12.95 14.56
N ALA A 52 -14.98 12.66 15.83
CA ALA A 52 -14.05 12.01 16.74
C ALA A 52 -13.62 10.62 16.26
N ARG A 53 -14.57 9.80 15.79
CA ARG A 53 -14.28 8.46 15.24
C ARG A 53 -13.48 8.54 13.95
N GLN A 54 -13.74 9.54 13.10
CA GLN A 54 -13.04 9.72 11.83
C GLN A 54 -11.62 10.21 11.99
N PHE A 55 -11.38 11.20 12.86
CA PHE A 55 -10.05 11.69 13.14
C PHE A 55 -9.16 10.59 13.74
N ARG A 56 -9.73 9.74 14.60
CA ARG A 56 -9.05 8.53 15.08
C ARG A 56 -8.74 7.53 13.95
N LEU A 57 -9.64 7.33 12.99
CA LEU A 57 -9.42 6.44 11.85
C LEU A 57 -8.33 6.99 10.92
N GLU A 58 -8.31 8.31 10.70
CA GLU A 58 -7.24 9.04 10.02
C GLU A 58 -5.91 8.88 10.76
N ALA A 59 -5.87 9.08 12.08
CA ALA A 59 -4.67 8.88 12.89
C ALA A 59 -4.10 7.45 12.76
N VAL A 60 -4.96 6.42 12.80
CA VAL A 60 -4.56 5.01 12.63
C VAL A 60 -4.05 4.73 11.22
N ILE A 61 -4.67 5.31 10.19
CA ILE A 61 -4.21 5.17 8.80
C ILE A 61 -2.85 5.85 8.63
N LEU A 62 -2.71 7.08 9.11
CA LEU A 62 -1.48 7.87 8.98
C LEU A 62 -0.34 7.31 9.83
N ALA A 63 -0.63 6.70 10.99
CA ALA A 63 0.35 6.02 11.84
C ALA A 63 1.09 4.89 11.14
N ASN A 64 0.48 4.26 10.13
CA ASN A 64 1.07 3.15 9.37
C ASN A 64 1.65 3.56 8.01
N ILE A 65 1.74 4.87 7.74
CA ILE A 65 2.36 5.41 6.53
C ILE A 65 3.85 5.64 6.79
N ARG A 66 4.70 4.99 6.00
CA ARG A 66 6.16 5.17 6.01
C ARG A 66 6.62 5.36 4.57
N HIS A 67 6.91 6.60 4.20
CA HIS A 67 7.37 6.98 2.87
C HIS A 67 8.29 8.20 2.98
N PRO A 68 9.40 8.29 2.21
CA PRO A 68 10.35 9.40 2.32
C PRO A 68 9.73 10.77 2.04
N ASN A 69 8.67 10.84 1.22
CA ASN A 69 7.98 12.09 0.90
C ASN A 69 6.69 12.32 1.71
N LEU A 70 6.48 11.62 2.82
CA LEU A 70 5.34 11.81 3.72
C LEU A 70 5.82 11.91 5.18
N PRO A 71 5.24 12.80 6.00
CA PRO A 71 5.58 12.86 7.42
C PRO A 71 5.11 11.60 8.14
N ARG A 72 5.89 11.11 9.11
CA ARG A 72 5.46 9.99 9.95
C ARG A 72 4.59 10.52 11.07
N VAL A 73 3.51 9.80 11.36
CA VAL A 73 2.72 10.02 12.57
C VAL A 73 3.30 9.15 13.69
N SER A 74 3.60 9.77 14.82
CA SER A 74 4.24 9.15 15.98
C SER A 74 3.26 8.86 17.11
N ASP A 75 2.23 9.68 17.29
CA ASP A 75 1.30 9.54 18.42
C ASP A 75 -0.09 10.12 18.11
N HIS A 76 -1.10 9.66 18.84
CA HIS A 76 -2.46 10.20 18.82
C HIS A 76 -3.10 10.05 20.20
N PHE A 77 -3.64 11.14 20.73
CA PHE A 77 -4.29 11.15 22.04
C PHE A 77 -5.51 12.07 22.07
N VAL A 78 -6.36 11.86 23.08
CA VAL A 78 -7.59 12.62 23.30
C VAL A 78 -7.54 13.22 24.70
N ILE A 79 -7.85 14.51 24.82
CA ILE A 79 -8.02 15.18 26.11
C ILE A 79 -9.51 15.45 26.31
N ALA A 80 -10.07 14.86 27.37
CA ALA A 80 -11.50 14.92 27.65
C ALA A 80 -11.96 16.37 27.83
N GLY A 81 -12.91 16.81 26.99
CA GLY A 81 -13.46 18.18 27.01
C GLY A 81 -12.65 19.22 26.22
N GLU A 82 -11.46 18.89 25.71
CA GLU A 82 -10.61 19.82 24.96
C GLU A 82 -10.51 19.46 23.47
N GLY A 83 -10.32 18.19 23.12
CA GLY A 83 -10.24 17.78 21.72
C GLY A 83 -9.36 16.56 21.47
N GLN A 84 -9.05 16.34 20.18
CA GLN A 84 -8.16 15.27 19.73
C GLN A 84 -6.90 15.83 19.10
N TYR A 85 -5.80 15.13 19.30
CA TYR A 85 -4.47 15.57 18.89
C TYR A 85 -3.74 14.47 18.14
N LEU A 86 -3.10 14.85 17.04
CA LEU A 86 -2.27 13.99 16.21
C LEU A 86 -0.85 14.55 16.16
N VAL A 87 0.13 13.73 16.53
CA VAL A 87 1.55 14.11 16.57
C VAL A 87 2.26 13.49 15.37
N MET A 88 3.02 14.30 14.64
CA MET A 88 3.75 13.89 13.45
C MET A 88 5.12 14.56 13.35
N ASP A 89 5.97 14.06 12.46
CA ASP A 89 7.26 14.67 12.16
C ASP A 89 7.08 16.16 11.84
N PHE A 90 7.85 17.03 12.50
CA PHE A 90 7.94 18.43 12.12
C PHE A 90 8.87 18.55 10.91
N ILE A 91 8.31 18.97 9.77
CA ILE A 91 9.08 19.21 8.56
C ILE A 91 9.50 20.69 8.51
N GLU A 92 10.76 20.94 8.85
CA GLU A 92 11.37 22.26 8.71
C GLU A 92 11.40 22.68 7.23
N GLY A 93 11.33 23.98 6.94
CA GLY A 93 11.50 24.52 5.59
C GLY A 93 10.32 25.33 5.04
N GLU A 94 10.44 25.76 3.78
CA GLU A 94 9.40 26.53 3.08
C GLU A 94 8.38 25.61 2.41
N ASP A 95 7.12 26.06 2.30
CA ASP A 95 6.14 25.39 1.44
C ASP A 95 6.23 25.88 -0.02
N LEU A 96 5.66 25.12 -0.98
CA LEU A 96 5.73 25.46 -2.40
C LEU A 96 5.01 26.78 -2.71
N ARG A 97 3.99 27.17 -1.93
CA ARG A 97 3.35 28.50 -2.08
C ARG A 97 4.34 29.62 -1.73
N GLN A 98 5.02 29.52 -0.58
CA GLN A 98 6.05 30.48 -0.17
C GLN A 98 7.17 30.57 -1.22
N ARG A 99 7.56 29.42 -1.77
CA ARG A 99 8.57 29.36 -2.83
C ARG A 99 8.13 30.03 -4.12
N MET A 100 6.87 29.84 -4.53
CA MET A 100 6.25 30.55 -5.66
C MET A 100 6.15 32.06 -5.40
N GLU A 101 5.80 32.48 -4.19
CA GLU A 101 5.76 33.91 -3.83
C GLU A 101 7.15 34.56 -3.92
N ARG A 102 8.19 33.81 -3.56
CA ARG A 102 9.59 34.27 -3.59
C ARG A 102 10.19 34.30 -5.00
N LEU A 103 9.94 33.27 -5.81
CA LEU A 103 10.56 33.07 -7.12
C LEU A 103 9.66 33.49 -8.30
N GLY A 104 8.36 33.67 -8.07
CA GLY A 104 7.35 33.83 -9.10
C GLY A 104 7.01 32.49 -9.77
N VAL A 105 7.72 32.17 -10.86
CA VAL A 105 7.58 30.90 -11.60
C VAL A 105 8.78 30.01 -11.35
N LEU A 106 8.54 28.71 -11.18
CA LEU A 106 9.61 27.76 -10.90
C LEU A 106 10.25 27.22 -12.20
N PRO A 107 11.55 26.88 -12.17
CA PRO A 107 12.21 26.20 -13.27
C PRO A 107 11.55 24.85 -13.57
N GLU A 108 11.47 24.49 -14.86
CA GLU A 108 10.84 23.26 -15.31
C GLU A 108 11.41 22.00 -14.64
N ASP A 109 12.74 21.92 -14.54
CA ASP A 109 13.44 20.78 -13.93
C ASP A 109 13.03 20.60 -12.47
N GLU A 110 12.83 21.69 -11.75
CA GLU A 110 12.43 21.66 -10.34
C GLU A 110 10.99 21.17 -10.18
N VAL A 111 10.08 21.65 -11.04
CA VAL A 111 8.68 21.23 -11.04
C VAL A 111 8.55 19.75 -11.39
N ILE A 112 9.36 19.23 -12.31
CA ILE A 112 9.40 17.80 -12.64
C ILE A 112 9.82 16.97 -11.41
N LEU A 113 10.84 17.41 -10.66
CA LEU A 113 11.32 16.71 -9.46
C LEU A 113 10.29 16.73 -8.33
N ILE A 114 9.64 17.88 -8.10
CA ILE A 114 8.53 18.00 -7.14
C ILE A 114 7.38 17.07 -7.54
N GLY A 115 6.98 17.11 -8.81
CA GLY A 115 5.92 16.26 -9.34
C GLY A 115 6.24 14.76 -9.19
N ALA A 116 7.48 14.36 -9.47
CA ALA A 116 7.92 12.98 -9.35
C ALA A 116 7.93 12.49 -7.89
N ALA A 117 8.42 13.30 -6.96
CA ALA A 117 8.42 12.98 -5.53
C ALA A 117 7.00 12.82 -4.96
N ILE A 118 6.09 13.72 -5.35
CA ILE A 118 4.70 13.62 -4.92
C ILE A 118 4.02 12.42 -5.59
N CYS A 119 4.30 12.12 -6.86
CA CYS A 119 3.80 10.91 -7.50
C CYS A 119 4.24 9.64 -6.76
N ASP A 120 5.47 9.56 -6.24
CA ASP A 120 5.90 8.41 -5.43
C ASP A 120 5.08 8.27 -4.15
N ALA A 121 4.82 9.40 -3.46
CA ALA A 121 3.93 9.41 -2.31
C ALA A 121 2.50 8.99 -2.70
N LEU A 122 1.96 9.47 -3.83
CA LEU A 122 0.62 9.12 -4.28
C LEU A 122 0.52 7.66 -4.70
N SER A 123 1.49 7.11 -5.43
CA SER A 123 1.54 5.69 -5.77
C SER A 123 1.55 4.83 -4.52
N TYR A 124 2.37 5.20 -3.52
CA TYR A 124 2.40 4.55 -2.21
C TYR A 124 1.04 4.57 -1.49
N LEU A 125 0.33 5.70 -1.52
CA LEU A 125 -0.97 5.88 -0.87
C LEU A 125 -2.10 5.15 -1.62
N HIS A 126 -2.11 5.23 -2.95
CA HIS A 126 -3.13 4.65 -3.81
C HIS A 126 -3.03 3.12 -3.91
N ALA A 127 -1.84 2.55 -3.73
CA ALA A 127 -1.62 1.10 -3.71
C ALA A 127 -2.17 0.40 -2.45
N ARG A 128 -2.55 1.17 -1.42
CA ARG A 128 -3.09 0.64 -0.16
C ARG A 128 -4.42 -0.07 -0.40
N LYS A 129 -4.78 -1.01 0.49
CA LYS A 129 -6.06 -1.73 0.44
C LYS A 129 -6.82 -1.51 1.75
N PRO A 130 -7.85 -0.63 1.78
CA PRO A 130 -8.36 0.18 0.67
C PRO A 130 -7.41 1.35 0.28
N PRO A 131 -7.50 1.88 -0.95
CA PRO A 131 -6.68 3.02 -1.38
C PRO A 131 -6.87 4.23 -0.49
N ILE A 132 -5.77 4.87 -0.10
CA ILE A 132 -5.79 6.12 0.67
C ILE A 132 -5.69 7.27 -0.33
N LEU A 133 -6.65 8.20 -0.30
CA LEU A 133 -6.62 9.40 -1.15
C LEU A 133 -6.22 10.62 -0.31
N HIS A 134 -5.37 11.48 -0.85
CA HIS A 134 -4.90 12.69 -0.17
C HIS A 134 -5.99 13.78 -0.13
N ARG A 135 -6.67 14.02 -1.25
CA ARG A 135 -7.86 14.91 -1.43
C ARG A 135 -7.65 16.41 -1.20
N ASP A 136 -6.47 16.87 -0.78
CA ASP A 136 -6.17 18.30 -0.60
C ASP A 136 -4.78 18.71 -1.08
N ILE A 137 -4.33 18.16 -2.21
CA ILE A 137 -3.02 18.54 -2.79
C ILE A 137 -3.09 19.97 -3.33
N LYS A 138 -2.19 20.83 -2.84
CA LYS A 138 -2.05 22.24 -3.22
C LYS A 138 -0.64 22.73 -2.83
N PRO A 139 -0.17 23.89 -3.35
CA PRO A 139 1.17 24.38 -3.04
C PRO A 139 1.47 24.54 -1.54
N GLY A 140 0.48 24.91 -0.71
CA GLY A 140 0.66 25.03 0.73
C GLY A 140 0.92 23.70 1.48
N ASN A 141 0.64 22.57 0.83
CA ASN A 141 0.78 21.22 1.41
C ASN A 141 2.02 20.49 0.88
N VAL A 142 2.86 21.15 0.09
CA VAL A 142 4.13 20.60 -0.39
C VAL A 142 5.25 21.34 0.31
N LYS A 143 5.97 20.67 1.22
CA LYS A 143 7.08 21.21 1.99
C LYS A 143 8.41 20.85 1.35
N ILE A 144 9.35 21.79 1.41
CA ILE A 144 10.72 21.63 0.96
C ILE A 144 11.65 21.95 2.11
N SER A 145 12.38 20.93 2.57
CA SER A 145 13.27 21.04 3.73
C SER A 145 14.60 21.70 3.39
N PRO A 146 15.38 22.16 4.40
CA PRO A 146 16.68 22.81 4.21
C PRO A 146 17.74 21.97 3.49
N ASP A 147 17.56 20.65 3.41
CA ASP A 147 18.40 19.70 2.66
C ASP A 147 17.83 19.37 1.27
N GLY A 148 16.70 19.98 0.90
CA GLY A 148 16.09 19.88 -0.43
C GLY A 148 15.10 18.73 -0.60
N HIS A 149 14.79 17.96 0.45
CA HIS A 149 13.78 16.91 0.39
C HIS A 149 12.36 17.49 0.28
N ILE A 150 11.50 16.75 -0.41
CA ILE A 150 10.12 17.16 -0.72
C ILE A 150 9.16 16.30 0.08
N PHE A 151 8.24 16.93 0.81
CA PHE A 151 7.24 16.24 1.63
C PHE A 151 5.83 16.71 1.26
N LEU A 152 4.91 15.78 1.06
CA LEU A 152 3.48 16.04 0.98
C LEU A 152 2.89 15.94 2.40
N VAL A 153 2.34 17.05 2.89
CA VAL A 153 1.79 17.18 4.25
C VAL A 153 0.28 17.46 4.21
N ASP A 154 -0.38 17.30 5.36
CA ASP A 154 -1.80 17.63 5.58
C ASP A 154 -2.82 16.94 4.65
N PHE A 155 -3.23 15.74 5.05
CA PHE A 155 -4.30 14.99 4.39
C PHE A 155 -5.67 15.67 4.55
N GLY A 156 -6.48 15.61 3.50
CA GLY A 156 -7.85 16.15 3.45
C GLY A 156 -8.92 15.17 3.93
N LEU A 157 -8.62 14.27 4.87
CA LEU A 157 -9.50 13.15 5.22
C LEU A 157 -10.76 13.60 5.99
N ALA A 158 -10.77 14.74 6.64
CA ALA A 158 -11.98 15.31 7.24
C ALA A 158 -13.07 15.73 6.20
N LYS A 159 -12.78 15.64 4.89
CA LYS A 159 -13.70 16.02 3.81
C LYS A 159 -14.65 14.89 3.33
N ILE A 160 -14.49 13.63 3.80
CA ILE A 160 -15.27 12.47 3.29
C ILE A 160 -16.77 12.54 3.64
N MET A 161 -17.17 13.17 4.75
CA MET A 161 -18.53 13.06 5.28
C MET A 161 -19.51 14.19 4.92
N GLN A 162 -19.07 15.28 4.30
CA GLN A 162 -20.01 16.33 3.82
C GLN A 162 -20.86 15.87 2.62
N GLY A 163 -20.53 14.73 2.00
CA GLY A 163 -21.22 14.20 0.82
C GLY A 163 -22.66 13.73 1.04
N ASN A 164 -23.12 13.55 2.28
CA ASN A 164 -24.50 13.12 2.59
C ASN A 164 -25.38 14.20 3.22
N GLN A 165 -24.84 15.37 3.58
CA GLN A 165 -25.64 16.52 4.01
C GLN A 165 -25.11 17.79 3.35
N ALA A 166 -25.83 18.24 2.31
CA ALA A 166 -25.65 19.57 1.75
C ALA A 166 -26.06 20.62 2.79
N THR A 167 -25.12 20.98 3.67
CA THR A 167 -25.20 22.20 4.46
C THR A 167 -24.29 23.25 3.83
N THR A 168 -24.71 24.51 3.91
CA THR A 168 -24.10 25.70 3.32
C THR A 168 -22.62 25.91 3.69
N THR A 169 -22.13 25.19 4.69
CA THR A 169 -20.73 25.13 5.14
C THR A 169 -19.84 24.18 4.31
N GLY A 170 -20.39 23.26 3.53
CA GLY A 170 -19.62 22.29 2.75
C GLY A 170 -18.87 22.87 1.54
N ALA A 171 -19.34 24.00 1.02
CA ALA A 171 -18.65 24.74 -0.05
C ALA A 171 -17.38 25.47 0.43
N ARG A 172 -17.16 25.60 1.75
CA ARG A 172 -15.98 26.29 2.33
C ARG A 172 -14.74 25.40 2.49
N ALA A 173 -14.86 24.09 2.35
CA ALA A 173 -13.76 23.14 2.61
C ALA A 173 -12.95 22.76 1.35
N MET A 174 -13.28 23.30 0.18
CA MET A 174 -12.63 23.01 -1.09
C MET A 174 -11.67 24.14 -1.50
N THR A 175 -10.52 23.82 -2.10
CA THR A 175 -9.52 24.83 -2.49
C THR A 175 -9.77 25.21 -3.97
N PRO A 176 -10.27 26.43 -4.29
CA PRO A 176 -10.64 26.79 -5.65
C PRO A 176 -9.47 26.62 -6.63
N GLY A 177 -9.74 26.07 -7.81
CA GLY A 177 -8.74 25.80 -8.85
C GLY A 177 -7.94 24.50 -8.70
N TYR A 178 -7.69 24.01 -7.48
CA TYR A 178 -6.90 22.78 -7.25
C TYR A 178 -7.75 21.52 -7.12
N SER A 179 -9.00 21.66 -6.67
CA SER A 179 -9.91 20.53 -6.51
C SER A 179 -10.63 20.18 -7.82
N PRO A 180 -10.67 18.91 -8.23
CA PRO A 180 -11.41 18.49 -9.42
C PRO A 180 -12.95 18.50 -9.22
N PRO A 181 -13.72 18.50 -10.32
CA PRO A 181 -15.18 18.61 -10.27
C PRO A 181 -15.87 17.55 -9.41
N GLU A 182 -15.37 16.31 -9.42
CA GLU A 182 -15.97 15.21 -8.66
C GLU A 182 -15.93 15.42 -7.14
N GLN A 183 -15.05 16.27 -6.62
CA GLN A 183 -15.03 16.61 -5.19
C GLN A 183 -16.18 17.55 -4.79
N TYR A 184 -16.77 18.31 -5.72
CA TYR A 184 -17.85 19.25 -5.42
C TYR A 184 -19.26 18.62 -5.42
N GLY A 185 -19.38 17.33 -5.76
CA GLY A 185 -20.65 16.62 -5.90
C GLY A 185 -20.73 15.30 -5.15
N THR A 186 -21.71 14.46 -5.50
CA THR A 186 -21.90 13.11 -4.94
C THR A 186 -21.13 12.03 -5.70
N ALA A 187 -20.19 12.43 -6.58
CA ALA A 187 -19.40 11.50 -7.38
C ALA A 187 -18.37 10.78 -6.51
N ARG A 188 -18.04 9.54 -6.86
CA ARG A 188 -17.00 8.78 -6.15
C ARG A 188 -15.63 9.37 -6.50
N THR A 189 -14.84 9.66 -5.47
CA THR A 189 -13.44 10.04 -5.60
C THR A 189 -12.57 8.78 -5.66
N ASP A 190 -11.52 8.81 -6.48
CA ASP A 190 -10.52 7.75 -6.61
C ASP A 190 -9.11 8.34 -6.79
N ALA A 191 -8.12 7.50 -7.08
CA ALA A 191 -6.72 7.90 -7.28
C ALA A 191 -6.55 9.09 -8.25
N ARG A 192 -7.42 9.20 -9.26
CA ARG A 192 -7.35 10.21 -10.33
C ARG A 192 -7.79 11.59 -9.85
N THR A 193 -8.44 11.66 -8.68
CA THR A 193 -8.73 12.91 -7.98
C THR A 193 -7.44 13.59 -7.52
N ASP A 194 -6.50 12.84 -6.95
CA ASP A 194 -5.21 13.37 -6.49
C ASP A 194 -4.30 13.75 -7.67
N ILE A 195 -4.36 12.99 -8.77
CA ILE A 195 -3.61 13.29 -10.01
C ILE A 195 -4.02 14.66 -10.57
N TYR A 196 -5.31 14.97 -10.60
CA TYR A 196 -5.78 16.30 -11.02
C TYR A 196 -5.23 17.40 -10.12
N SER A 197 -5.32 17.22 -8.80
CA SER A 197 -4.88 18.24 -7.84
C SER A 197 -3.36 18.47 -7.89
N LEU A 198 -2.58 17.41 -8.13
CA LEU A 198 -1.16 17.55 -8.43
C LEU A 198 -0.93 18.30 -9.75
N GLY A 199 -1.64 17.94 -10.82
CA GLY A 199 -1.58 18.66 -12.09
C GLY A 199 -1.84 20.17 -11.94
N ALA A 200 -2.90 20.55 -11.21
CA ALA A 200 -3.23 21.93 -10.91
C ALA A 200 -2.14 22.65 -10.08
N THR A 201 -1.53 21.93 -9.13
CA THR A 201 -0.41 22.43 -8.31
C THR A 201 0.83 22.72 -9.17
N LEU A 202 1.20 21.82 -10.07
CA LEU A 202 2.35 21.99 -10.97
C LEU A 202 2.08 23.05 -12.05
N TYR A 203 0.85 23.15 -12.56
CA TYR A 203 0.43 24.22 -13.46
C TYR A 203 0.62 25.59 -12.79
N ALA A 204 0.19 25.74 -11.55
CA ALA A 204 0.36 26.98 -10.80
C ALA A 204 1.85 27.30 -10.57
N ALA A 205 2.68 26.31 -10.24
CA ALA A 205 4.12 26.49 -10.05
C ALA A 205 4.85 26.95 -11.32
N LEU A 206 4.43 26.47 -12.51
CA LEU A 206 5.04 26.84 -13.79
C LEU A 206 4.52 28.17 -14.37
N THR A 207 3.31 28.59 -14.00
CA THR A 207 2.67 29.77 -14.60
C THR A 207 2.55 30.95 -13.63
N GLY A 208 2.72 30.71 -12.33
CA GLY A 208 2.48 31.68 -11.27
C GLY A 208 1.00 32.00 -11.06
N VAL A 209 0.08 31.26 -11.70
CA VAL A 209 -1.36 31.54 -11.65
C VAL A 209 -2.15 30.26 -11.40
N ILE A 210 -3.14 30.36 -10.52
CA ILE A 210 -4.11 29.29 -10.25
C ILE A 210 -4.90 28.98 -11.53
N PRO A 211 -5.03 27.70 -11.95
CA PRO A 211 -5.80 27.35 -13.14
C PRO A 211 -7.30 27.65 -12.96
N GLU A 212 -8.01 27.75 -14.09
CA GLU A 212 -9.46 27.91 -14.09
C GLU A 212 -10.14 26.77 -13.32
N ASP A 213 -11.14 27.11 -12.51
CA ASP A 213 -11.79 26.17 -11.59
C ASP A 213 -12.38 24.94 -12.31
N GLY A 214 -12.14 23.76 -11.73
CA GLY A 214 -12.55 22.48 -12.32
C GLY A 214 -14.07 22.37 -12.48
N LEU A 215 -14.84 22.79 -11.48
CA LEU A 215 -16.31 22.77 -11.56
C LEU A 215 -16.81 23.74 -12.62
N ALA A 216 -16.22 24.94 -12.73
CA ALA A 216 -16.55 25.90 -13.79
C ALA A 216 -16.26 25.32 -15.19
N ARG A 217 -15.14 24.60 -15.36
CA ARG A 217 -14.81 23.88 -16.60
C ARG A 217 -15.80 22.76 -16.92
N ALA A 218 -16.19 21.97 -15.92
CA ALA A 218 -17.16 20.88 -16.09
C ALA A 218 -18.57 21.36 -16.45
N MET A 219 -18.88 22.61 -16.11
CA MET A 219 -20.15 23.27 -16.45
C MET A 219 -20.08 24.11 -17.74
N ASP A 220 -18.99 23.98 -18.53
CA ASP A 220 -18.72 24.78 -19.73
C ASP A 220 -18.73 26.31 -19.51
N ASN A 221 -18.50 26.76 -18.27
CA ASN A 221 -18.43 28.19 -17.92
C ASN A 221 -17.00 28.75 -18.06
N ALA A 222 -16.00 27.88 -18.17
CA ALA A 222 -14.60 28.25 -18.35
C ALA A 222 -13.87 27.17 -19.18
N GLN A 223 -12.73 27.53 -19.78
CA GLN A 223 -11.80 26.58 -20.40
C GLN A 223 -10.42 26.76 -19.79
N LEU A 224 -9.66 25.67 -19.70
CA LEU A 224 -8.27 25.75 -19.27
C LEU A 224 -7.48 26.57 -20.28
N THR A 225 -6.81 27.62 -19.79
CA THR A 225 -5.83 28.29 -20.63
C THR A 225 -4.63 27.36 -20.83
N PRO A 226 -4.18 27.06 -22.07
CA PRO A 226 -3.01 26.19 -22.28
C PRO A 226 -1.78 26.73 -21.56
N LEU A 227 -1.01 25.85 -20.92
CA LEU A 227 0.12 26.19 -20.04
C LEU A 227 1.15 27.03 -20.80
N ARG A 228 1.47 26.64 -22.03
CA ARG A 228 2.43 27.34 -22.90
C ARG A 228 1.95 28.71 -23.40
N LYS A 229 0.66 29.02 -23.28
CA LYS A 229 0.15 30.38 -23.54
C LYS A 229 0.49 31.33 -22.38
N ARG A 230 0.64 30.80 -21.16
CA ARG A 230 1.05 31.55 -19.97
C ARG A 230 2.57 31.55 -19.77
N ASN A 231 3.22 30.42 -20.03
CA ASN A 231 4.67 30.28 -19.96
C ASN A 231 5.22 29.54 -21.21
N PRO A 232 5.64 30.27 -22.26
CA PRO A 232 6.13 29.68 -23.51
C PRO A 232 7.41 28.83 -23.39
N GLU A 233 8.20 29.05 -22.33
CA GLU A 233 9.49 28.39 -22.07
C GLU A 233 9.31 26.91 -21.69
N VAL A 234 8.11 26.53 -21.22
CA VAL A 234 7.83 25.15 -20.83
C VAL A 234 7.80 24.24 -22.06
N THR A 235 8.44 23.07 -21.95
CA THR A 235 8.45 22.09 -23.02
C THR A 235 7.04 21.63 -23.38
N ARG A 236 6.81 21.36 -24.68
CA ARG A 236 5.50 20.89 -25.17
C ARG A 236 5.06 19.58 -24.52
N ARG A 237 6.01 18.69 -24.21
CA ARG A 237 5.72 17.39 -23.59
C ARG A 237 5.27 17.54 -22.15
N LEU A 238 5.95 18.38 -21.36
CA LEU A 238 5.54 18.60 -19.97
C LEU A 238 4.19 19.31 -19.90
N ALA A 239 3.98 20.34 -20.73
CA ALA A 239 2.70 21.04 -20.80
C ALA A 239 1.55 20.08 -21.11
N ALA A 240 1.71 19.21 -22.11
CA ALA A 240 0.69 18.21 -22.45
C ALA A 240 0.44 17.19 -21.32
N ALA A 241 1.47 16.80 -20.57
CA ALA A 241 1.30 15.90 -19.43
C ALA A 241 0.50 16.59 -18.30
N ILE A 242 0.86 17.81 -17.91
CA ILE A 242 0.15 18.55 -16.86
C ILE A 242 -1.29 18.86 -17.26
N GLU A 243 -1.51 19.29 -18.50
CA GLU A 243 -2.84 19.55 -19.04
C GLU A 243 -3.72 18.28 -19.05
N ARG A 244 -3.16 17.12 -19.45
CA ARG A 244 -3.86 15.82 -19.41
C ARG A 244 -4.23 15.40 -17.99
N ALA A 245 -3.34 15.60 -17.01
CA ALA A 245 -3.64 15.31 -15.61
C ALA A 245 -4.84 16.13 -15.10
N MET A 246 -5.07 17.31 -15.67
CA MET A 246 -6.15 18.24 -15.33
C MET A 246 -7.38 18.13 -16.26
N GLU A 247 -7.58 17.01 -16.96
CA GLU A 247 -8.81 16.81 -17.73
C GLU A 247 -10.04 16.76 -16.84
N VAL A 248 -11.18 17.23 -17.35
CA VAL A 248 -12.42 17.29 -16.57
C VAL A 248 -12.91 15.88 -16.25
N ASP A 249 -12.96 15.00 -17.25
CA ASP A 249 -13.35 13.60 -17.07
C ASP A 249 -12.17 12.78 -16.51
N PRO A 250 -12.33 12.09 -15.35
CA PRO A 250 -11.30 11.20 -14.83
C PRO A 250 -10.81 10.12 -15.81
N ALA A 251 -11.63 9.69 -16.76
CA ALA A 251 -11.25 8.69 -17.76
C ALA A 251 -10.18 9.20 -18.75
N ASP A 252 -10.11 10.51 -18.99
CA ASP A 252 -9.15 11.12 -19.92
C ASP A 252 -7.80 11.45 -19.26
N ARG A 253 -7.76 11.42 -17.92
CA ARG A 253 -6.55 11.63 -17.10
C ARG A 253 -5.59 10.43 -17.18
N PHE A 254 -4.43 10.57 -16.54
CA PHE A 254 -3.61 9.40 -16.20
C PHE A 254 -4.35 8.51 -15.19
N GLN A 255 -4.26 7.20 -15.35
CA GLN A 255 -5.06 6.29 -14.53
C GLN A 255 -4.38 5.95 -13.21
N ASN A 256 -3.07 6.19 -13.09
CA ASN A 256 -2.29 6.05 -11.86
C ASN A 256 -1.16 7.09 -11.80
N ALA A 257 -0.61 7.30 -10.61
CA ALA A 257 0.43 8.32 -10.38
C ALA A 257 1.77 7.96 -11.06
N ASP A 258 2.07 6.67 -11.26
CA ASP A 258 3.28 6.21 -11.97
C ASP A 258 3.27 6.60 -13.45
N GLU A 259 2.13 6.48 -14.13
CA GLU A 259 1.96 6.94 -15.52
C GLU A 259 2.20 8.44 -15.64
N PHE A 260 1.69 9.23 -14.68
CA PHE A 260 1.90 10.67 -14.67
C PHE A 260 3.36 11.03 -14.40
N LYS A 261 4.01 10.34 -13.44
CA LYS A 261 5.45 10.47 -13.15
C LYS A 261 6.29 10.20 -14.39
N LEU A 262 6.05 9.08 -15.08
CA LEU A 262 6.78 8.71 -16.30
C LEU A 262 6.58 9.75 -17.41
N ALA A 263 5.37 10.30 -17.57
CA ALA A 263 5.11 11.34 -18.56
C ALA A 263 5.90 12.63 -18.25
N MET A 264 6.02 13.02 -16.98
CA MET A 264 6.82 14.16 -16.54
C MET A 264 8.33 13.91 -16.72
N LEU A 265 8.87 12.78 -16.26
CA LEU A 265 10.30 12.48 -16.36
C LEU A 265 10.77 12.36 -17.82
N ASN A 266 9.92 11.83 -18.71
CA ASN A 266 10.21 11.69 -20.15
C ASN A 266 10.01 12.99 -20.96
N SER A 267 9.55 14.07 -20.32
CA SER A 267 9.37 15.35 -21.00
C SER A 267 10.71 15.99 -21.42
N LYS A 268 11.80 15.69 -20.71
CA LYS A 268 13.15 16.23 -20.95
C LYS A 268 14.24 15.16 -20.82
N SER A 269 15.20 15.15 -21.73
CA SER A 269 16.29 14.14 -21.72
C SER A 269 17.16 14.17 -20.47
N LYS A 270 17.31 15.34 -19.82
CA LYS A 270 18.09 15.49 -18.59
C LYS A 270 17.40 14.82 -17.38
N THR A 271 16.07 14.74 -17.38
CA THR A 271 15.29 14.13 -16.29
C THR A 271 15.02 12.64 -16.52
N GLN A 272 15.19 12.13 -17.75
CA GLN A 272 15.05 10.71 -18.09
C GLN A 272 16.06 9.80 -17.39
N GLN A 273 17.20 10.33 -16.93
CA GLN A 273 18.28 9.57 -16.29
C GLN A 273 18.23 9.64 -14.75
N LEU A 274 17.23 10.30 -14.16
CA LEU A 274 17.12 10.48 -12.71
C LEU A 274 16.38 9.29 -12.09
N LEU A 275 17.16 8.32 -11.60
CA LEU A 275 16.72 7.21 -10.75
C LEU A 275 17.05 7.57 -9.29
N GLY A 276 16.05 7.64 -8.40
CA GLY A 276 16.27 7.80 -6.95
C GLY A 276 15.52 8.97 -6.28
N THR A 277 15.98 9.35 -5.09
CA THR A 277 15.44 10.40 -4.21
C THR A 277 15.53 11.77 -4.88
N TYR A 278 14.38 12.40 -5.13
CA TYR A 278 14.31 13.72 -5.75
C TYR A 278 14.54 14.81 -4.70
N THR A 279 15.68 15.50 -4.82
CA THR A 279 15.96 16.71 -4.04
C THR A 279 16.03 17.93 -4.95
N ILE A 280 15.62 19.08 -4.41
CA ILE A 280 15.67 20.37 -5.12
C ILE A 280 16.53 21.37 -4.35
N ALA A 281 16.88 22.49 -4.99
CA ALA A 281 17.72 23.50 -4.37
C ALA A 281 17.12 23.96 -3.03
N PRO A 282 17.89 23.87 -1.93
CA PRO A 282 17.37 24.10 -0.59
C PRO A 282 16.89 25.55 -0.42
N PRO A 283 15.94 25.79 0.49
CA PRO A 283 15.53 27.15 0.81
C PRO A 283 16.69 27.93 1.46
N PRO A 284 16.77 29.26 1.26
CA PRO A 284 17.79 30.10 1.89
C PRO A 284 17.70 30.03 3.42
N SER A 285 18.85 30.18 4.08
CA SER A 285 18.97 30.11 5.54
C SER A 285 18.16 31.21 6.22
N GLU A 286 17.75 31.01 7.47
CA GLU A 286 16.92 31.99 8.19
C GLU A 286 17.63 33.36 8.36
N ALA A 287 18.97 33.36 8.42
CA ALA A 287 19.79 34.57 8.44
C ALA A 287 19.76 35.31 7.09
N GLU A 288 19.78 34.59 5.97
CA GLU A 288 19.68 35.17 4.62
C GLU A 288 18.27 35.72 4.36
N ARG A 289 17.21 35.02 4.81
CA ARG A 289 15.81 35.48 4.68
C ARG A 289 15.54 36.81 5.40
N LYS A 290 16.23 37.07 6.52
CA LYS A 290 16.13 38.34 7.26
C LYS A 290 16.98 39.46 6.64
N SER A 291 17.90 39.12 5.73
CA SER A 291 18.82 40.08 5.09
C SER A 291 18.42 40.51 3.68
N ASP A 292 17.54 39.75 3.01
CA ASP A 292 17.06 40.08 1.67
C ASP A 292 15.87 41.07 1.75
N PRO A 293 15.99 42.30 1.20
CA PRO A 293 14.86 43.18 1.06
C PRO A 293 13.92 42.60 0.01
N VAL A 294 12.77 42.08 0.46
CA VAL A 294 11.67 41.61 -0.41
C VAL A 294 11.42 42.64 -1.51
N LYS A 295 11.79 42.30 -2.75
CA LYS A 295 11.33 43.04 -3.94
C LYS A 295 9.83 42.78 -4.03
N SER A 296 9.06 43.80 -3.64
CA SER A 296 7.63 43.86 -3.88
C SER A 296 7.34 43.77 -5.38
N VAL A 297 7.01 42.58 -5.85
CA VAL A 297 6.45 42.40 -7.19
C VAL A 297 4.97 42.80 -7.10
N ASN A 298 4.61 43.82 -7.89
CA ASN A 298 3.26 44.37 -7.98
C ASN A 298 2.24 43.29 -8.33
N ILE A 299 1.50 42.80 -7.33
CA ILE A 299 0.24 42.09 -7.56
C ILE A 299 -0.79 43.13 -7.99
N ILE A 300 -1.27 42.97 -9.23
CA ILE A 300 -2.40 43.72 -9.76
C ILE A 300 -3.59 43.51 -8.82
N LYS A 301 -3.98 44.57 -8.10
CA LYS A 301 -5.21 44.64 -7.30
C LYS A 301 -6.41 44.36 -8.22
N HIS A 302 -6.97 43.16 -8.15
CA HIS A 302 -8.39 43.01 -8.42
C HIS A 302 -9.18 43.20 -7.13
N SER A 303 -9.92 44.30 -7.16
CA SER A 303 -10.85 44.82 -6.17
C SER A 303 -11.67 43.73 -5.47
N SER A 304 -11.54 43.71 -4.14
CA SER A 304 -12.54 43.21 -3.21
C SER A 304 -13.78 44.11 -3.28
N ALA A 305 -14.72 43.79 -4.15
CA ALA A 305 -16.07 44.32 -4.07
C ALA A 305 -16.91 43.33 -3.24
N SER A 306 -17.36 43.82 -2.10
CA SER A 306 -18.33 43.21 -1.19
C SER A 306 -19.58 42.74 -1.94
N LEU A 307 -19.91 41.47 -1.82
CA LEU A 307 -21.24 40.95 -2.16
C LEU A 307 -21.97 40.65 -0.85
N GLU A 308 -22.76 41.63 -0.43
CA GLU A 308 -23.85 41.48 0.52
C GLU A 308 -24.92 40.52 -0.03
N ASP A 309 -25.58 39.86 0.92
CA ASP A 309 -26.73 38.96 0.86
C ASP A 309 -27.54 38.96 -0.45
N GLN A 310 -27.34 37.92 -1.26
CA GLN A 310 -28.39 37.40 -2.12
C GLN A 310 -28.68 35.95 -1.73
N GLU A 311 -29.93 35.69 -1.35
CA GLU A 311 -30.45 34.35 -1.10
C GLU A 311 -30.13 33.42 -2.28
N PHE A 312 -29.41 32.34 -1.97
CA PHE A 312 -29.07 31.31 -2.93
C PHE A 312 -30.32 30.54 -3.36
N VAL A 313 -30.82 30.82 -4.56
CA VAL A 313 -31.82 29.99 -5.24
C VAL A 313 -31.10 28.94 -6.09
N SER A 314 -31.28 27.67 -5.72
CA SER A 314 -30.53 26.55 -6.32
C SER A 314 -30.64 26.47 -7.85
N PRO A 315 -29.56 26.09 -8.56
CA PRO A 315 -29.57 25.84 -10.00
C PRO A 315 -30.57 24.76 -10.40
N ARG A 316 -30.97 23.83 -9.51
CA ARG A 316 -32.07 22.90 -9.79
C ARG A 316 -33.41 23.63 -9.95
N LYS A 317 -33.67 24.72 -9.22
CA LYS A 317 -34.87 25.55 -9.39
C LYS A 317 -34.80 26.38 -10.69
N LYS A 318 -33.63 26.95 -11.02
CA LYS A 318 -33.41 27.68 -12.30
C LYS A 318 -33.35 26.77 -13.53
N LEU A 319 -32.84 25.56 -13.43
CA LEU A 319 -32.78 24.56 -14.51
C LEU A 319 -34.13 23.87 -14.68
N LEU A 320 -34.88 23.60 -13.59
CA LEU A 320 -36.29 23.16 -13.68
C LEU A 320 -37.20 24.25 -14.26
N GLU A 321 -36.93 25.54 -13.99
CA GLU A 321 -37.69 26.65 -14.61
C GLU A 321 -37.27 26.91 -16.07
N ARG A 322 -35.98 26.80 -16.41
CA ARG A 322 -35.46 26.96 -17.77
C ARG A 322 -35.80 25.77 -18.69
N ASN A 323 -35.74 24.53 -18.18
CA ASN A 323 -36.30 23.36 -18.87
C ASN A 323 -37.82 23.39 -18.92
N ARG A 324 -38.54 23.91 -17.91
CA ARG A 324 -39.99 24.12 -18.04
C ARG A 324 -40.33 25.19 -19.08
N ARG A 325 -39.50 26.21 -19.28
CA ARG A 325 -39.73 27.25 -20.30
C ARG A 325 -39.45 26.76 -21.71
N ASN A 326 -38.38 25.99 -21.91
CA ASN A 326 -38.06 25.36 -23.20
C ASN A 326 -39.01 24.20 -23.52
N MET A 327 -39.41 23.40 -22.52
CA MET A 327 -40.43 22.37 -22.69
C MET A 327 -41.83 22.97 -22.92
N ARG A 328 -42.19 24.11 -22.31
CA ARG A 328 -43.43 24.85 -22.65
C ARG A 328 -43.37 25.46 -24.05
N ALA A 329 -42.21 25.86 -24.54
CA ALA A 329 -42.04 26.34 -25.92
C ALA A 329 -42.13 25.18 -26.94
N VAL A 330 -41.55 24.00 -26.63
CA VAL A 330 -41.65 22.80 -27.47
C VAL A 330 -43.05 22.20 -27.42
N ILE A 331 -43.66 22.06 -26.23
CA ILE A 331 -45.06 21.65 -26.07
C ILE A 331 -45.98 22.69 -26.72
N GLY A 332 -45.68 23.98 -26.60
CA GLY A 332 -46.41 25.05 -27.29
C GLY A 332 -46.30 24.97 -28.81
N ALA A 333 -45.12 24.65 -29.36
CA ALA A 333 -44.91 24.46 -30.78
C ALA A 333 -45.61 23.19 -31.30
N VAL A 334 -45.54 22.08 -30.56
CA VAL A 334 -46.26 20.84 -30.89
C VAL A 334 -47.77 21.05 -30.77
N LEU A 335 -48.25 21.75 -29.75
CA LEU A 335 -49.66 22.12 -29.61
C LEU A 335 -50.12 23.07 -30.72
N ALA A 336 -49.30 24.05 -31.13
CA ALA A 336 -49.60 24.94 -32.24
C ALA A 336 -49.64 24.19 -33.58
N ILE A 337 -48.70 23.28 -33.84
CA ILE A 337 -48.71 22.43 -35.03
C ILE A 337 -49.93 21.51 -35.01
N SER A 338 -50.23 20.87 -33.88
CA SER A 338 -51.42 20.02 -33.75
C SER A 338 -52.72 20.81 -33.84
N PHE A 339 -52.75 22.07 -33.41
CA PHE A 339 -53.90 22.97 -33.56
C PHE A 339 -54.06 23.43 -35.01
N ILE A 340 -52.97 23.70 -35.75
CA ILE A 340 -53.00 24.00 -37.18
C ILE A 340 -53.48 22.79 -37.98
N VAL A 341 -53.02 21.59 -37.64
CA VAL A 341 -53.50 20.33 -38.24
C VAL A 341 -54.97 20.09 -37.90
N PHE A 342 -55.37 20.29 -36.65
CA PHE A 342 -56.75 20.11 -36.21
C PHE A 342 -57.70 21.16 -36.82
N LEU A 343 -57.27 22.42 -36.92
CA LEU A 343 -58.01 23.49 -37.61
C LEU A 343 -58.06 23.25 -39.12
N GLY A 344 -57.01 22.68 -39.72
CA GLY A 344 -56.99 22.23 -41.11
C GLY A 344 -58.00 21.10 -41.35
N ILE A 345 -58.12 20.15 -40.43
CA ILE A 345 -59.13 19.08 -40.48
C ILE A 345 -60.54 19.66 -40.31
N ILE A 346 -60.75 20.65 -39.41
CA ILE A 346 -62.04 21.35 -39.25
C ILE A 346 -62.43 22.12 -40.52
N LEU A 347 -61.49 22.79 -41.18
CA LEU A 347 -61.77 23.68 -42.32
C LEU A 347 -61.83 22.96 -43.68
N PHE A 348 -61.10 21.84 -43.86
CA PHE A 348 -60.91 21.20 -45.17
C PHE A 348 -61.21 19.70 -45.24
N ALA A 349 -61.35 19.00 -44.11
CA ALA A 349 -61.63 17.56 -44.10
C ALA A 349 -62.48 17.14 -42.87
N PRO A 350 -63.65 17.76 -42.64
CA PRO A 350 -64.44 17.55 -41.42
C PRO A 350 -64.93 16.11 -41.26
N ASP A 351 -64.99 15.34 -42.35
CA ASP A 351 -65.43 13.94 -42.45
C ASP A 351 -64.50 12.92 -41.80
N VAL A 352 -63.30 13.35 -41.41
CA VAL A 352 -62.28 12.49 -40.77
C VAL A 352 -62.37 12.54 -39.23
N MET A 353 -63.23 13.39 -38.65
CA MET A 353 -63.32 13.58 -37.18
C MET A 353 -64.30 12.62 -36.47
N PRO A 354 -63.95 12.08 -35.28
CA PRO A 354 -64.84 11.27 -34.45
C PRO A 354 -66.08 12.02 -33.95
N GLU A 355 -67.20 11.31 -33.83
CA GLU A 355 -68.53 11.88 -33.54
C GLU A 355 -68.62 12.60 -32.18
N SER A 356 -67.87 12.13 -31.17
CA SER A 356 -67.78 12.74 -29.84
C SER A 356 -67.11 14.12 -29.84
N VAL A 357 -66.23 14.38 -30.81
CA VAL A 357 -65.48 15.63 -30.94
C VAL A 357 -66.26 16.67 -31.74
N ARG A 358 -67.03 16.25 -32.77
CA ARG A 358 -67.91 17.14 -33.54
C ARG A 358 -69.00 17.78 -32.68
N LYS A 359 -69.53 17.08 -31.66
CA LYS A 359 -70.56 17.60 -30.74
C LYS A 359 -70.10 18.79 -29.89
N LEU A 360 -68.80 19.04 -29.78
CA LEU A 360 -68.24 20.22 -29.11
C LEU A 360 -68.25 21.49 -29.99
N PHE A 361 -68.57 21.38 -31.28
CA PHE A 361 -68.56 22.48 -32.25
C PHE A 361 -69.93 22.63 -32.95
N PRO A 362 -70.89 23.38 -32.36
CA PRO A 362 -72.30 23.41 -32.74
C PRO A 362 -72.62 24.17 -34.05
N PHE A 363 -71.60 24.61 -34.79
CA PHE A 363 -71.73 25.37 -36.04
C PHE A 363 -71.42 24.53 -37.29
N LEU A 364 -71.01 23.26 -37.12
CA LEU A 364 -70.79 22.33 -38.23
C LEU A 364 -72.14 21.73 -38.65
N PRO A 365 -72.40 21.56 -39.96
CA PRO A 365 -73.66 21.01 -40.44
C PRO A 365 -73.80 19.55 -39.97
N PRO A 366 -75.02 19.12 -39.55
CA PRO A 366 -75.23 17.77 -39.06
C PRO A 366 -75.09 16.76 -40.20
N VAL A 367 -74.39 15.65 -39.94
CA VAL A 367 -74.45 14.44 -40.75
C VAL A 367 -75.37 13.46 -40.03
N GLU A 368 -76.39 12.97 -40.75
CA GLU A 368 -77.39 12.04 -40.26
C GLU A 368 -76.81 10.65 -39.92
N PRO A 369 -77.39 9.93 -38.93
CA PRO A 369 -76.88 8.65 -38.46
C PRO A 369 -77.38 7.47 -39.31
N THR A 370 -76.54 6.44 -39.46
CA THR A 370 -76.97 5.10 -39.91
C THR A 370 -76.89 4.11 -38.73
N ILE A 371 -77.87 3.21 -38.70
CA ILE A 371 -78.46 2.48 -37.56
C ILE A 371 -77.90 1.03 -37.44
N VAL A 372 -77.44 0.62 -36.22
CA VAL A 372 -77.71 -0.64 -35.41
C VAL A 372 -77.40 -2.03 -36.08
N PRO A 373 -77.23 -3.23 -35.39
CA PRO A 373 -77.46 -3.64 -33.97
C PRO A 373 -76.39 -4.46 -33.19
N THR A 374 -76.40 -4.24 -31.86
CA THR A 374 -76.70 -5.13 -30.70
C THR A 374 -76.64 -6.67 -30.72
N GLU A 375 -76.03 -7.28 -29.66
CA GLU A 375 -76.51 -8.39 -28.78
C GLU A 375 -75.48 -8.56 -27.61
N ILE A 376 -75.70 -8.34 -26.30
CA ILE A 376 -76.52 -8.89 -25.17
C ILE A 376 -76.09 -10.30 -24.65
N VAL A 377 -76.15 -10.45 -23.30
CA VAL A 377 -76.36 -11.65 -22.43
C VAL A 377 -75.10 -12.08 -21.62
N SER A 378 -75.09 -12.46 -20.33
CA SER A 378 -75.95 -12.33 -19.13
C SER A 378 -75.16 -12.73 -17.84
N VAL A 379 -75.67 -12.32 -16.67
CA VAL A 379 -75.34 -12.64 -15.24
C VAL A 379 -75.58 -14.13 -14.84
N PRO A 380 -75.48 -14.61 -13.56
CA PRO A 380 -74.61 -14.43 -12.35
C PRO A 380 -74.22 -15.85 -11.79
N PRO A 381 -74.09 -16.21 -10.47
CA PRO A 381 -73.80 -15.53 -9.19
C PRO A 381 -72.66 -16.17 -8.32
N THR A 382 -72.29 -15.50 -7.22
CA THR A 382 -71.54 -16.01 -6.03
C THR A 382 -72.45 -16.90 -5.15
N PRO A 383 -71.95 -17.75 -4.22
CA PRO A 383 -71.89 -17.30 -2.80
C PRO A 383 -70.83 -17.96 -1.87
N MET A 384 -70.51 -17.23 -0.79
CA MET A 384 -70.33 -17.66 0.63
C MET A 384 -69.25 -18.69 1.01
N ALA A 385 -68.59 -18.68 2.18
CA ALA A 385 -68.58 -17.83 3.38
C ALA A 385 -67.53 -18.41 4.38
N VAL A 386 -66.83 -17.52 5.13
CA VAL A 386 -66.61 -17.58 6.62
C VAL A 386 -65.55 -18.65 7.07
N GLU A 387 -64.60 -18.45 8.00
CA GLU A 387 -64.61 -17.83 9.34
C GLU A 387 -63.18 -17.71 9.95
N ASN A 388 -63.02 -16.73 10.84
CA ASN A 388 -62.22 -16.65 12.09
C ASN A 388 -60.69 -16.55 12.18
N THR A 389 -60.37 -15.85 13.27
CA THR A 389 -59.18 -15.20 13.80
C THR A 389 -58.37 -16.06 14.79
N ASP A 390 -57.21 -15.49 15.17
CA ASP A 390 -56.33 -15.76 16.34
C ASP A 390 -55.14 -16.74 16.17
N PRO A 391 -54.05 -16.60 16.95
CA PRO A 391 -53.42 -15.37 17.42
C PRO A 391 -51.88 -15.36 17.28
N THR A 392 -51.32 -14.18 17.56
CA THR A 392 -49.94 -13.83 17.90
C THR A 392 -49.11 -14.91 18.61
N ALA A 393 -47.90 -15.16 18.11
CA ALA A 393 -46.80 -15.75 18.88
C ALA A 393 -45.66 -14.71 19.00
N THR A 394 -45.53 -14.18 20.21
CA THR A 394 -44.38 -13.40 20.69
C THR A 394 -43.20 -14.35 20.90
N LEU A 395 -42.04 -14.03 20.33
CA LEU A 395 -40.76 -14.57 20.80
C LEU A 395 -40.01 -13.44 21.51
N GLU A 396 -39.89 -13.59 22.82
CA GLU A 396 -39.05 -12.75 23.67
C GLU A 396 -37.55 -12.94 23.32
N PRO A 397 -36.72 -11.90 23.51
CA PRO A 397 -35.27 -12.04 23.47
C PRO A 397 -34.77 -12.80 24.70
N THR A 398 -34.04 -13.89 24.47
CA THR A 398 -33.23 -14.56 25.49
C THR A 398 -32.19 -13.59 26.06
N PRO A 399 -31.98 -13.52 27.38
CA PRO A 399 -30.93 -12.69 27.95
C PRO A 399 -29.56 -13.30 27.60
N VAL A 400 -28.79 -12.59 26.77
CA VAL A 400 -27.37 -12.84 26.60
C VAL A 400 -26.71 -12.43 27.91
N GLN A 401 -26.11 -13.40 28.61
CA GLN A 401 -25.23 -13.10 29.74
C GLN A 401 -24.06 -12.25 29.23
N VAL A 402 -23.97 -11.04 29.77
CA VAL A 402 -22.77 -10.22 29.67
C VAL A 402 -21.73 -10.88 30.56
N GLU A 403 -20.82 -11.65 29.97
CA GLU A 403 -19.55 -11.92 30.63
C GLU A 403 -18.79 -10.60 30.71
N THR A 404 -18.64 -10.10 31.93
CA THR A 404 -17.71 -9.04 32.30
C THR A 404 -16.35 -9.35 31.66
N PRO A 405 -15.68 -8.41 30.96
CA PRO A 405 -14.30 -8.62 30.57
C PRO A 405 -13.50 -8.81 31.86
N THR A 406 -13.14 -10.06 32.13
CA THR A 406 -12.12 -10.37 33.12
C THR A 406 -10.86 -9.76 32.55
N SER A 407 -10.24 -8.86 33.32
CA SER A 407 -8.94 -8.28 33.05
C SER A 407 -8.03 -9.34 32.42
N VAL A 408 -7.62 -9.09 31.17
CA VAL A 408 -6.53 -9.84 30.54
C VAL A 408 -5.33 -9.61 31.45
N VAL A 409 -5.03 -10.62 32.26
CA VAL A 409 -3.74 -10.74 32.93
C VAL A 409 -2.73 -10.78 31.80
N ASP A 410 -1.78 -9.86 31.89
CA ASP A 410 -0.58 -9.79 31.09
C ASP A 410 0.16 -11.14 31.16
N GLN A 411 -0.17 -12.06 30.26
CA GLN A 411 0.57 -13.30 30.09
C GLN A 411 1.79 -12.98 29.26
N THR A 412 2.82 -12.51 29.95
CA THR A 412 4.20 -12.69 29.54
C THR A 412 4.39 -14.18 29.26
N ILE A 413 4.48 -14.57 27.99
CA ILE A 413 4.77 -15.95 27.60
C ILE A 413 6.22 -16.23 28.05
N GLU A 414 6.38 -16.96 29.15
CA GLU A 414 7.70 -17.48 29.53
C GLU A 414 8.16 -18.51 28.49
N PRO A 415 9.44 -18.48 28.07
CA PRO A 415 9.97 -19.46 27.12
C PRO A 415 9.86 -20.88 27.71
N THR A 416 9.27 -21.79 26.94
CA THR A 416 9.27 -23.22 27.28
C THR A 416 10.72 -23.70 27.46
N PRO A 417 11.04 -24.44 28.54
CA PRO A 417 12.34 -25.09 28.68
C PRO A 417 12.67 -25.89 27.42
N ILE A 418 13.94 -25.93 27.02
CA ILE A 418 14.39 -26.76 25.89
C ILE A 418 13.91 -28.20 26.16
N GLY A 419 12.89 -28.64 25.41
CA GLY A 419 12.38 -30.00 25.49
C GLY A 419 13.47 -30.99 25.05
N ALA A 420 13.46 -32.20 25.62
CA ALA A 420 14.41 -33.26 25.28
C ALA A 420 14.40 -33.66 23.79
N ASP A 421 13.34 -33.26 23.08
CA ASP A 421 13.00 -33.65 21.70
C ASP A 421 13.76 -32.82 20.65
N TYR A 422 14.48 -31.77 21.04
CA TYR A 422 15.08 -30.82 20.09
C TYR A 422 16.50 -30.45 20.52
N LEU A 423 17.33 -31.44 20.80
CA LEU A 423 18.68 -31.22 21.32
C LEU A 423 19.77 -31.29 20.27
N GLN A 424 19.47 -31.75 19.05
CA GLN A 424 20.49 -32.05 18.05
C GLN A 424 20.47 -31.09 16.87
N ILE A 425 21.65 -30.56 16.55
CA ILE A 425 21.87 -29.66 15.41
C ILE A 425 23.00 -30.23 14.56
N ALA A 426 22.74 -30.38 13.27
CA ALA A 426 23.78 -30.56 12.27
C ALA A 426 24.34 -29.19 11.90
N TYR A 427 25.64 -29.08 11.70
CA TYR A 427 26.30 -27.87 11.25
C TYR A 427 27.57 -28.23 10.51
N VAL A 428 28.11 -27.31 9.73
CA VAL A 428 29.34 -27.48 8.98
C VAL A 428 30.50 -26.94 9.81
N SER A 429 31.64 -27.63 9.84
CA SER A 429 32.86 -27.16 10.51
C SER A 429 34.10 -27.40 9.64
N THR A 430 35.03 -26.44 9.64
CA THR A 430 36.31 -26.53 8.92
C THR A 430 37.45 -27.13 9.76
N ARG A 431 37.16 -27.68 10.94
CA ARG A 431 38.17 -28.22 11.89
C ARG A 431 39.08 -29.33 11.34
N THR A 432 38.69 -29.97 10.24
CA THR A 432 39.46 -31.01 9.54
C THR A 432 40.15 -30.49 8.27
N GLY A 433 40.18 -29.17 8.04
CA GLY A 433 40.81 -28.51 6.90
C GLY A 433 39.87 -28.27 5.71
N LEU A 434 38.89 -29.15 5.48
CA LEU A 434 37.77 -28.93 4.56
C LEU A 434 36.45 -28.90 5.34
N PRO A 435 35.43 -28.16 4.88
CA PRO A 435 34.08 -28.20 5.45
C PRO A 435 33.56 -29.63 5.53
N GLN A 436 33.15 -30.07 6.71
CA GLN A 436 32.46 -31.33 6.94
C GLN A 436 31.27 -31.10 7.86
N ILE A 437 30.26 -31.96 7.76
CA ILE A 437 29.07 -31.87 8.60
C ILE A 437 29.33 -32.61 9.91
N TYR A 438 29.02 -31.93 11.01
CA TYR A 438 29.04 -32.42 12.38
C TYR A 438 27.64 -32.38 12.97
N LEU A 439 27.36 -33.30 13.88
CA LEU A 439 26.15 -33.32 14.68
C LEU A 439 26.53 -33.09 16.13
N THR A 440 25.92 -32.10 16.79
CA THR A 440 26.12 -31.84 18.21
C THR A 440 24.82 -31.98 18.98
N ASN A 441 24.94 -32.31 20.27
CA ASN A 441 23.83 -32.18 21.22
C ASN A 441 24.09 -30.97 22.13
N ILE A 442 23.17 -30.00 22.10
CA ILE A 442 23.29 -28.70 22.75
C ILE A 442 23.42 -28.75 24.29
N LEU A 443 23.06 -29.86 24.94
CA LEU A 443 23.25 -30.03 26.39
C LEU A 443 24.60 -30.66 26.75
N THR A 444 25.11 -31.52 25.87
CA THR A 444 26.32 -32.30 26.14
C THR A 444 27.57 -31.70 25.53
N ASP A 445 27.40 -30.79 24.56
CA ASP A 445 28.45 -30.17 23.76
C ASP A 445 29.39 -31.17 23.05
N GLN A 446 28.90 -32.40 22.84
CA GLN A 446 29.64 -33.43 22.12
C GLN A 446 29.30 -33.40 20.64
N ALA A 447 30.26 -32.97 19.82
CA ALA A 447 30.17 -32.98 18.37
C ALA A 447 30.74 -34.29 17.78
N ILE A 448 29.98 -34.94 16.90
CA ILE A 448 30.40 -36.10 16.10
C ILE A 448 30.44 -35.73 14.62
N ALA A 449 31.46 -36.18 13.90
CA ALA A 449 31.51 -36.00 12.45
C ALA A 449 30.51 -36.95 11.77
N VAL A 450 29.66 -36.40 10.90
CA VAL A 450 28.69 -37.16 10.09
C VAL A 450 29.30 -37.48 8.73
N THR A 451 30.06 -36.55 8.15
CA THR A 451 30.67 -36.72 6.83
C THR A 451 32.19 -36.73 6.87
N ASN A 452 32.78 -37.38 5.87
CA ASN A 452 34.22 -37.33 5.58
C ASN A 452 34.43 -37.32 4.06
N MET A 453 33.90 -36.30 3.39
CA MET A 453 33.92 -36.19 1.93
C MET A 453 35.24 -35.59 1.46
N ALA A 454 35.89 -36.21 0.47
CA ALA A 454 37.18 -35.75 -0.06
C ALA A 454 37.15 -34.31 -0.61
N GLY A 455 35.99 -33.86 -1.12
CA GLY A 455 35.78 -32.50 -1.60
C GLY A 455 35.04 -31.59 -0.62
N GLY A 456 34.83 -32.02 0.62
CA GLY A 456 34.03 -31.33 1.63
C GLY A 456 32.52 -31.49 1.46
N ALA A 457 31.76 -31.16 2.49
CA ALA A 457 30.30 -31.26 2.57
C ALA A 457 29.71 -30.06 3.32
N CYS A 458 28.59 -29.50 2.83
CA CYS A 458 27.88 -28.40 3.48
C CYS A 458 26.39 -28.37 3.14
N GLN A 459 25.68 -27.33 3.60
CA GLN A 459 24.23 -27.13 3.43
C GLN A 459 23.40 -28.36 3.83
N PRO A 460 23.55 -28.84 5.08
CA PRO A 460 22.78 -29.98 5.58
C PRO A 460 21.29 -29.62 5.69
N ALA A 461 20.41 -30.53 5.30
CA ALA A 461 18.97 -30.44 5.55
C ALA A 461 18.40 -31.78 6.00
N TRP A 462 17.57 -31.75 7.04
CA TRP A 462 17.00 -32.97 7.63
C TRP A 462 15.75 -33.44 6.91
N ALA A 463 15.63 -34.75 6.73
CA ALA A 463 14.35 -35.37 6.44
C ALA A 463 13.41 -35.19 7.65
N PRO A 464 12.08 -35.11 7.44
CA PRO A 464 11.12 -34.86 8.52
C PRO A 464 11.05 -36.00 9.55
N ASP A 465 11.56 -37.18 9.22
CA ASP A 465 11.72 -38.32 10.13
C ASP A 465 12.96 -38.22 11.04
N GLY A 466 13.86 -37.26 10.78
CA GLY A 466 15.12 -37.09 11.50
C GLY A 466 16.14 -38.21 11.30
N ASN A 467 15.89 -39.17 10.42
CA ASN A 467 16.74 -40.35 10.23
C ASN A 467 17.65 -40.24 9.04
N ARG A 468 17.44 -39.23 8.18
CA ARG A 468 18.26 -38.97 7.00
C ARG A 468 18.59 -37.49 6.90
N LEU A 469 19.78 -37.20 6.41
CA LEU A 469 20.28 -35.87 6.14
C LEU A 469 20.65 -35.80 4.65
N VAL A 470 20.16 -34.79 3.94
CA VAL A 470 20.64 -34.45 2.60
C VAL A 470 21.67 -33.32 2.68
N PHE A 471 22.69 -33.33 1.82
CA PHE A 471 23.74 -32.31 1.82
C PHE A 471 24.41 -32.14 0.45
N THR A 472 25.14 -31.04 0.29
CA THR A 472 25.87 -30.67 -0.93
C THR A 472 27.34 -31.12 -0.88
N SER A 473 27.84 -31.78 -1.93
CA SER A 473 29.27 -32.11 -2.08
C SER A 473 29.70 -32.21 -3.56
N PRO A 474 30.92 -31.77 -3.96
CA PRO A 474 31.95 -31.14 -3.13
C PRO A 474 31.58 -29.74 -2.61
N CYS A 475 31.97 -29.48 -1.37
CA CYS A 475 31.91 -28.19 -0.71
C CYS A 475 33.25 -27.87 -0.04
N GLY A 476 34.22 -27.40 -0.83
CA GLY A 476 35.57 -27.14 -0.32
C GLY A 476 35.70 -25.84 0.48
N VAL A 477 34.82 -24.87 0.20
CA VAL A 477 34.72 -23.58 0.90
C VAL A 477 33.27 -23.10 0.81
N LYS A 478 32.84 -22.25 1.75
CA LYS A 478 31.54 -21.59 1.69
C LYS A 478 31.50 -20.58 0.55
N LYS A 479 30.49 -20.67 -0.33
CA LYS A 479 30.33 -19.84 -1.53
C LYS A 479 28.86 -19.79 -1.97
N ASP A 480 28.54 -18.84 -2.85
CA ASP A 480 27.19 -18.64 -3.38
C ASP A 480 26.69 -19.73 -4.35
N ALA A 481 27.61 -20.49 -4.95
CA ALA A 481 27.29 -21.49 -5.96
C ALA A 481 28.29 -22.63 -5.91
N TYR A 482 27.81 -23.85 -6.12
CA TYR A 482 28.64 -25.04 -6.13
C TYR A 482 28.58 -25.74 -7.50
N PRO A 483 29.32 -25.23 -8.51
CA PRO A 483 29.48 -25.94 -9.76
C PRO A 483 30.01 -27.36 -9.50
N GLU A 484 29.50 -28.32 -10.27
CA GLU A 484 29.89 -29.75 -10.17
C GLU A 484 29.49 -30.45 -8.87
N ALA A 485 28.81 -29.77 -7.94
CA ALA A 485 28.26 -30.42 -6.76
C ALA A 485 27.09 -31.35 -7.10
N SER A 486 26.94 -32.37 -6.27
CA SER A 486 25.77 -33.24 -6.24
C SER A 486 25.21 -33.26 -4.82
N LEU A 487 23.96 -33.68 -4.73
CA LEU A 487 23.33 -33.91 -3.45
C LEU A 487 23.54 -35.35 -3.01
N PHE A 488 23.75 -35.55 -1.71
CA PHE A 488 23.94 -36.85 -1.10
C PHE A 488 23.01 -36.98 0.09
N ILE A 489 22.46 -38.17 0.30
CA ILE A 489 21.72 -38.55 1.51
C ILE A 489 22.63 -39.42 2.37
N ILE A 490 22.61 -39.20 3.68
CA ILE A 490 23.36 -39.98 4.67
C ILE A 490 22.55 -40.14 5.96
N ASN A 491 22.83 -41.19 6.72
CA ASN A 491 22.28 -41.36 8.07
C ASN A 491 23.06 -40.50 9.09
N PRO A 492 22.45 -40.11 10.23
CA PRO A 492 23.11 -39.36 11.30
C PRO A 492 24.39 -39.99 11.85
N ASP A 493 24.55 -41.31 11.73
CA ASP A 493 25.72 -42.07 12.18
C ASP A 493 26.84 -42.13 11.14
N GLY A 494 26.69 -41.43 10.00
CA GLY A 494 27.63 -41.42 8.90
C GLY A 494 27.53 -42.63 7.95
N THR A 495 26.57 -43.53 8.16
CA THR A 495 26.32 -44.68 7.26
C THR A 495 25.32 -44.34 6.16
N GLY A 496 25.12 -45.26 5.21
CA GLY A 496 24.04 -45.15 4.23
C GLY A 496 24.23 -44.02 3.20
N LEU A 497 25.48 -43.60 2.94
CA LEU A 497 25.78 -42.56 1.97
C LEU A 497 25.30 -42.95 0.56
N GLN A 498 24.38 -42.15 0.01
CA GLN A 498 23.78 -42.36 -1.30
C GLN A 498 23.78 -41.05 -2.10
N PRO A 499 24.32 -41.01 -3.33
CA PRO A 499 24.17 -39.86 -4.21
C PRO A 499 22.76 -39.77 -4.79
N LEU A 500 22.25 -38.55 -4.98
CA LEU A 500 21.11 -38.27 -5.85
C LEU A 500 21.57 -38.21 -7.33
N PRO A 501 20.64 -38.29 -8.31
CA PRO A 501 21.00 -38.23 -9.72
C PRO A 501 21.77 -36.96 -10.10
N THR A 502 23.07 -37.13 -10.41
CA THR A 502 23.97 -36.03 -10.78
C THR A 502 23.58 -35.40 -12.11
N ALA A 503 23.61 -34.07 -12.17
CA ALA A 503 23.50 -33.32 -13.42
C ALA A 503 24.74 -32.45 -13.68
N LEU A 504 25.07 -32.26 -14.96
CA LEU A 504 26.20 -31.45 -15.43
C LEU A 504 25.93 -29.97 -15.16
N GLY A 505 26.19 -29.51 -13.93
CA GLY A 505 26.07 -28.09 -13.58
C GLY A 505 26.31 -27.83 -12.10
N GLY A 506 25.79 -28.67 -11.22
CA GLY A 506 25.90 -28.49 -9.77
C GLY A 506 24.52 -28.39 -9.11
N ASP A 507 24.27 -29.22 -8.11
CA ASP A 507 23.07 -29.22 -7.27
C ASP A 507 23.45 -28.86 -5.82
N PHE A 508 22.74 -27.91 -5.22
CA PHE A 508 23.04 -27.36 -3.89
C PHE A 508 21.79 -26.74 -3.22
N GLU A 509 21.90 -26.30 -1.96
CA GLU A 509 20.80 -25.77 -1.13
C GLU A 509 19.56 -26.68 -1.09
N PRO A 510 19.69 -27.93 -0.61
CA PRO A 510 18.57 -28.85 -0.56
C PRO A 510 17.59 -28.54 0.59
N ALA A 511 16.31 -28.84 0.38
CA ALA A 511 15.25 -28.72 1.38
C ALA A 511 14.23 -29.86 1.24
N TRP A 512 14.05 -30.64 2.30
CA TRP A 512 13.07 -31.73 2.35
C TRP A 512 11.63 -31.19 2.47
N SER A 513 10.70 -31.86 1.79
CA SER A 513 9.27 -31.63 2.02
C SER A 513 8.84 -32.20 3.38
N PRO A 514 7.81 -31.62 4.04
CA PRO A 514 7.35 -32.09 5.35
C PRO A 514 6.83 -33.54 5.35
N ASP A 515 6.43 -34.07 4.20
CA ASP A 515 6.00 -35.46 4.02
C ASP A 515 7.14 -36.42 3.67
N GLY A 516 8.37 -35.92 3.46
CA GLY A 516 9.55 -36.71 3.18
C GLY A 516 9.58 -37.33 1.78
N LYS A 517 8.73 -36.85 0.85
CA LYS A 517 8.63 -37.40 -0.51
C LYS A 517 9.45 -36.64 -1.54
N PHE A 518 9.70 -35.36 -1.29
CA PHE A 518 10.40 -34.49 -2.22
C PHE A 518 11.59 -33.80 -1.56
N ILE A 519 12.61 -33.53 -2.36
CA ILE A 519 13.73 -32.66 -1.98
C ILE A 519 13.77 -31.53 -3.01
N ALA A 520 13.46 -30.30 -2.61
CA ALA A 520 13.65 -29.13 -3.46
C ALA A 520 15.12 -28.68 -3.37
N PHE A 521 15.70 -28.16 -4.45
CA PHE A 521 17.08 -27.72 -4.46
C PHE A 521 17.35 -26.72 -5.57
N THR A 522 18.44 -25.96 -5.41
CA THR A 522 18.99 -25.08 -6.45
C THR A 522 19.88 -25.92 -7.39
N SER A 523 19.70 -25.77 -8.69
CA SER A 523 20.52 -26.46 -9.70
C SER A 523 21.05 -25.50 -10.75
N LEU A 524 22.27 -25.78 -11.22
CA LEU A 524 22.94 -25.14 -12.35
C LEU A 524 22.93 -26.01 -13.62
N ARG A 525 22.18 -27.12 -13.64
CA ARG A 525 22.23 -28.12 -14.73
C ARG A 525 21.92 -27.60 -16.14
N ASP A 526 21.18 -26.50 -16.23
CA ASP A 526 20.82 -25.85 -17.49
C ASP A 526 21.65 -24.58 -17.76
N GLY A 527 22.70 -24.34 -16.96
CA GLY A 527 23.58 -23.18 -17.05
C GLY A 527 23.15 -21.96 -16.23
N TYR A 528 21.93 -21.96 -15.68
CA TYR A 528 21.39 -20.89 -14.82
C TYR A 528 20.91 -21.45 -13.49
N MET A 529 20.88 -20.61 -12.44
CA MET A 529 20.35 -21.00 -11.13
C MET A 529 18.83 -21.13 -11.19
N GLN A 530 18.35 -22.34 -10.96
CA GLN A 530 16.95 -22.74 -11.08
C GLN A 530 16.53 -23.62 -9.92
N ILE A 531 15.23 -23.69 -9.64
CA ILE A 531 14.68 -24.58 -8.62
C ILE A 531 14.18 -25.86 -9.25
N TYR A 532 14.62 -26.97 -8.67
CA TYR A 532 14.24 -28.33 -9.01
C TYR A 532 13.68 -29.05 -7.78
N ALA A 533 12.92 -30.11 -8.01
CA ALA A 533 12.51 -31.05 -6.97
C ALA A 533 12.82 -32.48 -7.40
N TYR A 534 13.40 -33.25 -6.48
CA TYR A 534 13.63 -34.68 -6.63
C TYR A 534 12.55 -35.45 -5.88
N ASP A 535 11.84 -36.32 -6.60
CA ASP A 535 10.90 -37.29 -6.08
C ASP A 535 11.67 -38.52 -5.59
N VAL A 536 11.67 -38.72 -4.27
CA VAL A 536 12.45 -39.75 -3.59
C VAL A 536 11.89 -41.14 -3.83
N GLU A 537 10.58 -41.26 -4.02
CA GLU A 537 9.92 -42.56 -4.26
C GLU A 537 10.09 -43.02 -5.70
N ASN A 538 9.97 -42.10 -6.66
CA ASN A 538 9.97 -42.41 -8.09
C ASN A 538 11.31 -42.22 -8.79
N ASP A 539 12.34 -41.74 -8.08
CA ASP A 539 13.68 -41.43 -8.59
C ASP A 539 13.62 -40.51 -9.82
N ARG A 540 12.93 -39.38 -9.66
CA ARG A 540 12.69 -38.42 -10.75
C ARG A 540 12.98 -37.01 -10.33
N VAL A 541 13.68 -36.30 -11.20
CA VAL A 541 13.91 -34.85 -11.03
C VAL A 541 12.94 -34.09 -11.93
N GLN A 542 12.25 -33.12 -11.35
CA GLN A 542 11.37 -32.19 -12.05
C GLN A 542 11.82 -30.75 -11.84
N ARG A 543 11.73 -29.93 -12.88
CA ARG A 543 11.97 -28.50 -12.81
C ARG A 543 10.74 -27.80 -12.24
N LEU A 544 10.94 -26.92 -11.25
CA LEU A 544 9.87 -26.11 -10.68
C LEU A 544 9.93 -24.65 -11.14
N VAL A 545 11.13 -24.08 -11.27
CA VAL A 545 11.31 -22.69 -11.72
C VAL A 545 12.26 -22.65 -12.92
N GLU A 546 11.85 -21.93 -13.96
CA GLU A 546 12.65 -21.67 -15.15
C GLU A 546 13.18 -20.23 -15.13
N THR A 547 14.49 -20.08 -15.34
CA THR A 547 15.17 -18.79 -15.36
C THR A 547 15.93 -18.60 -16.67
N ASP A 548 16.50 -17.41 -16.84
CA ASP A 548 17.21 -16.96 -18.02
C ASP A 548 18.57 -16.33 -17.61
N PRO A 549 19.44 -15.89 -18.54
CA PRO A 549 20.76 -15.34 -18.21
C PRO A 549 20.76 -14.13 -17.26
N THR A 550 19.63 -13.45 -17.10
CA THR A 550 19.49 -12.24 -16.27
C THR A 550 18.79 -12.52 -14.94
N THR A 551 18.25 -13.74 -14.76
CA THR A 551 17.49 -14.13 -13.58
C THR A 551 18.13 -15.31 -12.86
N SER A 552 17.93 -15.42 -11.54
CA SER A 552 18.51 -16.51 -10.73
C SER A 552 17.58 -16.86 -9.58
N ALA A 553 17.15 -18.12 -9.51
CA ALA A 553 16.29 -18.64 -8.45
C ALA A 553 17.10 -19.61 -7.57
N ARG A 554 17.01 -19.46 -6.24
CA ARG A 554 17.78 -20.26 -5.28
C ARG A 554 17.09 -20.37 -3.91
N GLN A 555 17.66 -21.17 -3.01
CA GLN A 555 17.26 -21.30 -1.60
C GLN A 555 15.76 -21.63 -1.41
N PRO A 556 15.28 -22.78 -1.93
CA PRO A 556 13.88 -23.17 -1.75
C PRO A 556 13.62 -23.66 -0.32
N ALA A 557 12.47 -23.31 0.25
CA ALA A 557 11.99 -23.85 1.53
C ALA A 557 10.49 -24.16 1.49
N TRP A 558 10.12 -25.34 2.00
CA TRP A 558 8.76 -25.84 1.99
C TRP A 558 7.92 -25.23 3.12
N SER A 559 6.65 -24.94 2.82
CA SER A 559 5.67 -24.63 3.87
C SER A 559 5.43 -25.84 4.76
N PRO A 560 5.09 -25.67 6.05
CA PRO A 560 4.87 -26.80 6.98
C PRO A 560 3.76 -27.76 6.55
N ASP A 561 2.78 -27.26 5.77
CA ASP A 561 1.70 -28.06 5.20
C ASP A 561 2.06 -28.75 3.86
N GLY A 562 3.26 -28.51 3.33
CA GLY A 562 3.78 -29.08 2.09
C GLY A 562 3.12 -28.54 0.82
N ARG A 563 2.27 -27.50 0.90
CA ARG A 563 1.51 -27.00 -0.25
C ARG A 563 2.21 -25.91 -1.04
N GLN A 564 3.18 -25.24 -0.45
CA GLN A 564 3.86 -24.09 -1.05
C GLN A 564 5.38 -24.19 -0.84
N LEU A 565 6.09 -23.46 -1.69
CA LEU A 565 7.52 -23.21 -1.57
C LEU A 565 7.73 -21.69 -1.53
N VAL A 566 8.60 -21.24 -0.64
CA VAL A 566 9.25 -19.94 -0.73
C VAL A 566 10.65 -20.12 -1.33
N TYR A 567 11.12 -19.17 -2.12
CA TYR A 567 12.45 -19.18 -2.70
C TYR A 567 12.92 -17.75 -2.97
N SER A 568 14.24 -17.57 -3.09
CA SER A 568 14.86 -16.29 -3.44
C SER A 568 15.01 -16.18 -4.96
N LEU A 569 14.46 -15.13 -5.56
CA LEU A 569 14.53 -14.86 -6.99
C LEU A 569 15.14 -13.48 -7.23
N LYS A 570 16.26 -13.45 -7.96
CA LYS A 570 16.89 -12.22 -8.47
C LYS A 570 16.50 -12.02 -9.91
N ARG A 571 15.91 -10.86 -10.24
CA ARG A 571 15.59 -10.45 -11.63
C ARG A 571 16.37 -9.25 -12.14
N VAL A 572 16.88 -8.43 -11.24
CA VAL A 572 17.63 -7.22 -11.58
C VAL A 572 18.92 -7.17 -10.77
N ALA A 573 18.87 -6.61 -9.56
CA ALA A 573 20.06 -6.38 -8.74
C ALA A 573 20.09 -7.28 -7.49
N THR A 574 18.96 -7.43 -6.80
CA THR A 574 18.88 -8.14 -5.51
C THR A 574 17.94 -9.33 -5.54
N TYR A 575 18.09 -10.24 -4.58
CA TYR A 575 17.14 -11.34 -4.38
C TYR A 575 15.89 -10.83 -3.67
N GLU A 576 14.71 -11.17 -4.18
CA GLU A 576 13.42 -10.98 -3.52
C GLU A 576 12.81 -12.34 -3.21
N LEU A 577 11.91 -12.40 -2.22
CA LEU A 577 11.24 -13.65 -1.88
C LEU A 577 9.99 -13.87 -2.73
N TRP A 578 9.87 -15.08 -3.27
CA TRP A 578 8.75 -15.50 -4.09
C TRP A 578 8.11 -16.75 -3.52
N LEU A 579 6.80 -16.85 -3.67
CA LEU A 579 5.99 -18.01 -3.33
C LEU A 579 5.49 -18.69 -4.58
N MET A 580 5.46 -20.02 -4.54
CA MET A 580 4.79 -20.85 -5.52
C MET A 580 4.08 -22.03 -4.85
N SER A 581 3.20 -22.70 -5.58
CA SER A 581 2.68 -24.00 -5.16
C SER A 581 3.78 -25.07 -5.18
N SER A 582 3.56 -26.17 -4.45
CA SER A 582 4.45 -27.35 -4.44
C SER A 582 4.72 -27.97 -5.81
N LEU A 583 3.88 -27.67 -6.80
CA LEU A 583 3.99 -28.15 -8.18
C LEU A 583 4.65 -27.12 -9.13
N GLY A 584 5.18 -26.00 -8.60
CA GLY A 584 5.83 -24.97 -9.41
C GLY A 584 4.89 -24.01 -10.14
N SER A 585 3.60 -24.00 -9.79
CA SER A 585 2.60 -23.08 -10.38
C SER A 585 2.25 -21.91 -9.45
N ASN A 586 1.58 -20.88 -9.97
CA ASN A 586 1.10 -19.70 -9.23
C ASN A 586 2.20 -18.90 -8.54
N GLU A 587 3.32 -18.66 -9.24
CA GLU A 587 4.41 -17.83 -8.76
C GLU A 587 3.95 -16.39 -8.46
N ARG A 588 4.26 -15.91 -7.27
CA ARG A 588 4.01 -14.53 -6.86
C ARG A 588 5.11 -14.02 -5.94
N MET A 589 5.48 -12.76 -6.09
CA MET A 589 6.38 -12.09 -5.14
C MET A 589 5.68 -11.98 -3.79
N LEU A 590 6.42 -12.22 -2.70
CA LEU A 590 5.92 -12.10 -1.34
C LEU A 590 5.76 -10.62 -0.94
N PHE A 591 6.81 -9.82 -1.15
CA PHE A 591 6.86 -8.36 -0.98
C PHE A 591 8.09 -7.81 -1.73
N THR A 592 8.20 -6.49 -1.90
CA THR A 592 9.36 -5.84 -2.53
C THR A 592 10.24 -5.17 -1.48
N SER A 593 11.56 -5.30 -1.62
CA SER A 593 12.57 -4.65 -0.77
C SER A 593 13.31 -3.53 -1.51
N GLY A 594 12.69 -3.01 -2.58
CA GLY A 594 13.13 -1.78 -3.25
C GLY A 594 14.41 -1.94 -4.09
N ASN A 595 14.85 -3.16 -4.40
CA ASN A 595 16.11 -3.45 -5.11
C ASN A 595 17.40 -2.94 -4.42
N VAL A 596 17.29 -2.47 -3.17
CA VAL A 596 18.44 -2.05 -2.34
C VAL A 596 18.81 -3.15 -1.36
N PHE A 597 17.86 -4.00 -0.98
CA PHE A 597 18.09 -5.14 -0.10
C PHE A 597 17.91 -6.46 -0.83
N SER A 598 18.75 -7.42 -0.47
CA SER A 598 18.74 -8.79 -0.95
C SER A 598 18.28 -9.72 0.17
N ASN A 599 17.17 -10.43 -0.08
CA ASN A 599 16.56 -11.36 0.86
C ASN A 599 16.95 -12.79 0.52
N GLN A 600 17.54 -13.48 1.48
CA GLN A 600 18.17 -14.79 1.31
C GLN A 600 17.81 -15.71 2.48
N TYR A 601 17.99 -17.01 2.25
CA TYR A 601 17.76 -18.09 3.23
C TYR A 601 16.37 -18.02 3.88
N PRO A 602 15.28 -18.02 3.09
CA PRO A 602 13.95 -18.00 3.65
C PRO A 602 13.58 -19.33 4.31
N VAL A 603 13.01 -19.30 5.50
CA VAL A 603 12.48 -20.48 6.23
C VAL A 603 11.10 -20.18 6.81
N TRP A 604 10.26 -21.21 6.94
CA TRP A 604 8.92 -21.06 7.50
C TRP A 604 8.92 -21.27 9.01
N THR A 605 8.08 -20.52 9.72
CA THR A 605 7.77 -20.87 11.10
C THR A 605 6.94 -22.16 11.14
N PRO A 606 7.05 -22.99 12.20
CA PRO A 606 6.34 -24.28 12.28
C PRO A 606 4.81 -24.15 12.18
N ASP A 607 4.24 -23.02 12.58
CA ASP A 607 2.80 -22.75 12.49
C ASP A 607 2.35 -22.27 11.09
N GLY A 608 3.28 -22.08 10.16
CA GLY A 608 3.03 -21.65 8.78
C GLY A 608 2.57 -20.19 8.66
N LYS A 609 2.64 -19.39 9.73
CA LYS A 609 2.15 -18.00 9.73
C LYS A 609 3.20 -16.98 9.36
N PHE A 610 4.47 -17.30 9.48
CA PHE A 610 5.56 -16.37 9.17
C PHE A 610 6.63 -17.05 8.31
N ILE A 611 7.38 -16.21 7.58
CA ILE A 611 8.61 -16.57 6.89
C ILE A 611 9.73 -15.73 7.51
N LEU A 612 10.76 -16.40 8.02
CA LEU A 612 11.99 -15.75 8.44
C LEU A 612 12.99 -15.74 7.28
N PHE A 613 13.84 -14.73 7.19
CA PHE A 613 14.87 -14.65 6.16
C PHE A 613 15.95 -13.65 6.56
N SER A 614 17.14 -13.83 6.00
CA SER A 614 18.25 -12.89 6.16
C SER A 614 18.18 -11.80 5.11
N GLN A 615 18.26 -10.55 5.53
CA GLN A 615 18.27 -9.40 4.64
C GLN A 615 19.63 -8.72 4.66
N ARG A 616 20.20 -8.49 3.47
CA ARG A 616 21.49 -7.83 3.27
C ARG A 616 21.33 -6.58 2.43
N SER A 617 22.00 -5.49 2.78
CA SER A 617 22.10 -4.32 1.90
C SER A 617 23.00 -4.62 0.70
N ALA A 618 22.54 -4.26 -0.49
CA ALA A 618 23.30 -4.39 -1.74
C ALA A 618 24.23 -3.20 -1.99
N GLU A 619 24.01 -2.08 -1.30
CA GLU A 619 24.76 -0.83 -1.48
C GLU A 619 25.71 -0.54 -0.31
N GLU A 620 25.33 -0.94 0.91
CA GLU A 620 26.10 -0.68 2.13
C GLU A 620 26.75 -1.97 2.64
N VAL A 621 27.98 -1.86 3.16
CA VAL A 621 28.69 -2.97 3.81
C VAL A 621 28.18 -3.12 5.24
N ILE A 622 26.91 -3.46 5.38
CA ILE A 622 26.27 -3.80 6.65
C ILE A 622 26.10 -5.31 6.72
N PHE A 623 26.28 -5.84 7.92
CA PHE A 623 26.04 -7.24 8.22
C PHE A 623 24.55 -7.59 8.06
N PRO A 624 24.22 -8.77 7.52
CA PRO A 624 22.83 -9.16 7.35
C PRO A 624 22.13 -9.34 8.70
N ASP A 625 20.84 -9.00 8.71
CA ASP A 625 19.97 -9.11 9.87
C ASP A 625 18.82 -10.07 9.57
N LEU A 626 18.22 -10.62 10.64
CA LEU A 626 17.06 -11.50 10.53
C LEU A 626 15.76 -10.69 10.47
N PHE A 627 14.94 -11.00 9.48
CA PHE A 627 13.62 -10.42 9.30
C PHE A 627 12.53 -11.50 9.34
N SER A 628 11.32 -11.08 9.65
CA SER A 628 10.12 -11.90 9.67
C SER A 628 9.02 -11.25 8.82
N HIS A 629 8.37 -12.04 7.97
CA HIS A 629 7.21 -11.61 7.18
C HIS A 629 6.00 -12.48 7.53
N LYS A 630 4.84 -11.88 7.77
CA LYS A 630 3.62 -12.58 8.16
C LYS A 630 2.74 -12.90 6.95
N LEU A 631 2.28 -14.14 6.87
CA LEU A 631 1.42 -14.65 5.80
C LEU A 631 -0.06 -14.43 6.12
N GLY A 632 -0.82 -14.02 5.09
CA GLY A 632 -2.28 -13.86 5.16
C GLY A 632 -2.79 -12.47 5.60
N GLU A 633 -1.91 -11.58 6.06
CA GLU A 633 -2.20 -10.15 6.23
C GLU A 633 -1.68 -9.36 5.02
N ASN A 634 -2.34 -8.27 4.62
CA ASN A 634 -1.83 -7.34 3.59
C ASN A 634 -0.64 -6.50 4.14
N SER A 635 0.31 -7.16 4.78
CA SER A 635 1.55 -6.58 5.28
C SER A 635 2.60 -6.66 4.18
N ASP A 636 2.88 -5.54 3.52
CA ASP A 636 3.96 -5.44 2.53
C ASP A 636 5.34 -5.24 3.19
N THR A 637 5.42 -5.30 4.52
CA THR A 637 6.65 -5.06 5.29
C THR A 637 7.05 -6.29 6.07
N ALA A 638 8.34 -6.62 5.98
CA ALA A 638 8.98 -7.53 6.92
C ALA A 638 9.48 -6.76 8.14
N LEU A 639 9.41 -7.38 9.31
CA LEU A 639 9.86 -6.85 10.59
C LEU A 639 11.25 -7.40 10.92
N LYS A 640 12.22 -6.51 11.16
CA LYS A 640 13.52 -6.90 11.71
C LYS A 640 13.35 -7.48 13.12
N LEU A 641 13.92 -8.66 13.37
CA LEU A 641 13.92 -9.28 14.69
C LEU A 641 15.05 -8.72 15.57
N PRO A 642 14.82 -8.53 16.89
CA PRO A 642 15.75 -7.83 17.78
C PRO A 642 16.86 -8.75 18.32
N LEU A 643 17.64 -9.38 17.43
CA LEU A 643 18.76 -10.24 17.83
C LEU A 643 20.02 -9.40 18.08
N SER A 644 20.58 -9.50 19.29
CA SER A 644 21.77 -8.76 19.72
C SER A 644 23.08 -9.42 19.30
N VAL A 645 23.19 -9.79 18.02
CA VAL A 645 24.41 -10.36 17.41
C VAL A 645 24.85 -9.50 16.22
N ARG A 646 26.09 -9.69 15.76
CA ARG A 646 26.66 -8.85 14.70
C ARG A 646 26.02 -9.08 13.34
N SER A 647 25.70 -10.33 13.03
CA SER A 647 25.06 -10.76 11.78
C SER A 647 24.18 -11.98 12.05
N VAL A 648 23.16 -12.18 11.23
CA VAL A 648 22.32 -13.39 11.28
C VAL A 648 22.09 -13.89 9.86
N GLU A 649 22.67 -15.05 9.57
CA GLU A 649 22.52 -15.75 8.30
C GLU A 649 22.04 -17.18 8.52
N ASP A 650 21.51 -17.79 7.46
CA ASP A 650 21.08 -19.19 7.37
C ASP A 650 20.38 -19.72 8.63
N VAL A 651 19.19 -19.18 8.89
CA VAL A 651 18.41 -19.52 10.08
C VAL A 651 17.63 -20.80 9.84
N ASP A 652 17.67 -21.71 10.81
CA ASP A 652 16.77 -22.85 10.87
C ASP A 652 15.93 -22.85 12.15
N TYR A 653 14.68 -23.28 12.04
CA TYR A 653 13.71 -23.22 13.12
C TYR A 653 13.53 -24.61 13.75
N SER A 654 13.63 -24.68 15.08
CA SER A 654 13.43 -25.94 15.81
C SER A 654 12.03 -26.53 15.52
N PRO A 655 11.93 -27.80 15.10
CA PRO A 655 10.64 -28.46 14.93
C PRO A 655 9.84 -28.38 16.24
N GLY A 656 8.55 -28.05 16.20
CA GLY A 656 7.65 -28.13 17.37
C GLY A 656 7.99 -27.26 18.60
N SER A 657 8.97 -26.36 18.52
CA SER A 657 9.41 -25.48 19.62
C SER A 657 9.49 -24.01 19.18
N PHE A 658 10.05 -23.12 20.01
CA PHE A 658 10.21 -21.67 19.73
C PHE A 658 11.68 -21.23 19.65
N TRP A 659 12.58 -22.14 19.24
CA TRP A 659 14.01 -21.88 19.11
C TRP A 659 14.43 -21.74 17.65
N ILE A 660 15.44 -20.91 17.41
CA ILE A 660 16.13 -20.78 16.14
C ILE A 660 17.61 -21.10 16.32
N ALA A 661 18.21 -21.74 15.33
CA ALA A 661 19.66 -21.83 15.17
C ALA A 661 20.05 -21.01 13.95
N TYR A 662 21.20 -20.36 14.02
CA TYR A 662 21.67 -19.50 12.94
C TYR A 662 23.17 -19.31 13.03
N GLU A 663 23.76 -18.89 11.93
CA GLU A 663 25.16 -18.50 11.89
C GLU A 663 25.34 -17.00 12.06
N SER A 664 26.45 -16.63 12.69
CA SER A 664 26.87 -15.25 12.85
C SER A 664 28.35 -15.12 12.49
N GLY A 665 28.64 -14.29 11.49
CA GLY A 665 29.99 -13.89 11.09
C GLY A 665 30.54 -12.72 11.91
N GLY A 666 31.84 -12.79 12.25
CA GLY A 666 32.59 -11.72 12.92
C GLY A 666 34.09 -11.70 12.53
N ASP A 667 34.93 -11.00 13.31
CA ASP A 667 36.36 -10.79 12.97
C ASP A 667 37.21 -12.07 12.97
N ARG A 668 36.65 -13.21 13.40
CA ARG A 668 37.33 -14.50 13.55
C ARG A 668 36.65 -15.67 12.84
N GLY A 669 35.77 -15.38 11.87
CA GLY A 669 35.05 -16.42 11.11
C GLY A 669 33.56 -16.50 11.46
N TYR A 670 32.92 -17.56 10.97
CA TYR A 670 31.51 -17.89 11.25
C TYR A 670 31.38 -18.80 12.47
N HIS A 671 30.38 -18.55 13.30
CA HIS A 671 30.02 -19.44 14.41
C HIS A 671 28.51 -19.67 14.47
N VAL A 672 28.12 -20.81 15.02
CA VAL A 672 26.72 -21.21 15.16
C VAL A 672 26.19 -20.80 16.54
N TYR A 673 25.00 -20.18 16.54
CA TYR A 673 24.27 -19.73 17.70
C TYR A 673 22.88 -20.33 17.74
N TYR A 674 22.26 -20.33 18.92
CA TYR A 674 20.84 -20.55 19.08
C TYR A 674 20.24 -19.53 20.06
N SER A 675 18.97 -19.18 19.84
CA SER A 675 18.21 -18.29 20.71
C SER A 675 16.71 -18.45 20.47
N THR A 676 15.88 -17.72 21.22
CA THR A 676 14.51 -17.47 20.79
C THR A 676 14.49 -16.38 19.68
N PRO A 677 13.46 -16.33 18.82
CA PRO A 677 13.30 -15.25 17.82
C PRO A 677 13.26 -13.84 18.42
N ALA A 678 12.92 -13.71 19.70
CA ALA A 678 12.90 -12.44 20.44
C ALA A 678 14.28 -12.05 21.02
N GLY A 679 15.33 -12.82 20.75
CA GLY A 679 16.69 -12.56 21.25
C GLY A 679 16.96 -13.04 22.68
N GLY A 680 16.01 -13.75 23.29
CA GLY A 680 16.20 -14.36 24.60
C GLY A 680 17.06 -15.62 24.53
N ASN A 681 17.75 -15.94 25.65
CA ASN A 681 18.54 -17.16 25.81
C ASN A 681 19.59 -17.38 24.71
N LEU A 682 20.21 -16.29 24.24
CA LEU A 682 21.29 -16.33 23.26
C LEU A 682 22.47 -17.14 23.80
N ALA A 683 22.85 -18.19 23.08
CA ALA A 683 24.02 -19.00 23.38
C ALA A 683 24.72 -19.44 22.10
N ARG A 684 26.04 -19.62 22.21
CA ARG A 684 26.91 -20.09 21.12
C ARG A 684 27.07 -21.61 21.25
N ILE A 685 26.99 -22.32 20.13
CA ILE A 685 27.08 -23.79 20.07
C ILE A 685 28.53 -24.23 19.89
N THR A 686 29.33 -23.46 19.16
CA THR A 686 30.73 -23.83 18.87
C THR A 686 31.70 -22.95 19.64
N GLU A 687 32.51 -23.56 20.50
CA GLU A 687 33.40 -22.79 21.38
C GLU A 687 34.74 -22.39 20.72
N ASP A 688 35.21 -23.21 19.78
CA ASP A 688 36.51 -23.02 19.11
C ASP A 688 36.41 -21.97 17.99
N VAL A 689 36.98 -20.80 18.27
CA VAL A 689 36.96 -19.65 17.36
C VAL A 689 38.01 -19.72 16.24
N THR A 690 38.76 -20.82 16.14
CA THR A 690 39.79 -20.98 15.10
C THR A 690 39.25 -21.56 13.80
N PHE A 691 38.03 -22.10 13.83
CA PHE A 691 37.37 -22.71 12.69
C PHE A 691 36.10 -21.96 12.34
N ASP A 692 35.71 -22.07 11.07
CA ASP A 692 34.42 -21.59 10.59
C ASP A 692 33.39 -22.69 10.83
N ASP A 693 32.34 -22.34 11.57
CA ASP A 693 31.16 -23.17 11.77
C ASP A 693 29.91 -22.46 11.23
N PHE A 694 29.18 -23.13 10.33
CA PHE A 694 28.13 -22.52 9.50
C PHE A 694 27.05 -23.51 9.07
N ASP A 695 26.02 -23.04 8.36
CA ASP A 695 24.85 -23.79 7.86
C ASP A 695 24.19 -24.73 8.91
N PRO A 696 23.62 -24.19 10.02
CA PRO A 696 22.99 -25.00 11.05
C PRO A 696 21.63 -25.56 10.62
N ALA A 697 21.35 -26.82 10.98
CA ALA A 697 20.08 -27.49 10.73
C ALA A 697 19.63 -28.33 11.95
N TRP A 698 18.49 -27.99 12.52
CA TRP A 698 17.82 -28.71 13.60
C TRP A 698 17.36 -30.08 13.14
N ARG A 699 17.73 -31.11 13.90
CA ARG A 699 17.22 -32.45 13.70
C ARG A 699 15.78 -32.55 14.24
N PRO A 700 14.79 -32.92 13.43
CA PRO A 700 13.49 -33.32 13.95
C PRO A 700 13.64 -34.64 14.72
N ILE A 701 13.43 -34.64 16.03
CA ILE A 701 13.41 -35.89 16.79
C ILE A 701 11.95 -36.19 17.07
N GLN A 702 11.40 -37.24 16.46
CA GLN A 702 10.11 -37.77 16.89
C GLN A 702 10.28 -38.33 18.30
N THR A 703 9.64 -37.73 19.29
CA THR A 703 9.29 -38.49 20.50
C THR A 703 8.36 -39.62 20.06
N ALA A 704 8.74 -40.85 20.39
CA ALA A 704 7.82 -41.97 20.26
C ALA A 704 6.53 -41.62 21.03
N PRO A 705 5.35 -41.89 20.45
CA PRO A 705 4.07 -41.53 21.06
C PRO A 705 3.82 -42.18 22.43
#